data_AF-A0A2D6Q6J4-F1
#
_entry.id   AF-A0A2D6Q6J4-F1
#
_cell.length_a   1.000
_cell.length_b   1.000
_cell.length_c   1.000
_cell.angle_alpha   90.00
_cell.angle_beta   90.00
_cell.angle_gamma   90.00
#
_symmetry.space_group_name_H-M   'P 1'
#
loop_
_entity.id
_entity.type
_entity.pdbx_description
1 polymer ?
#
loop_
_entity_poly.entity_id
_entity_poly.type
_entity_poly.pdbx_seq_one_letter_code
_entity_poly.pdbx_strand_id
1 'polypeptide(L)'
;MVEPRKNSTRTNARSKSNLDNIVSLLIPPSLILLLTITIYDLFFSINLITRVFVNIFDAYIIIIFAIDLHFRFKEEANWQTWFRKYWLDIIATIPLNFLFIDVRGLALSQGLRGVRVLRIAARSGRMLRLLRVATRLPRFLRLRNVATKEKGSKKLKHTHEETMKGILPFKAILLITVNSIMGTGIYFLTAAGAKNAGPASLISWAVLSIISLYIAMCFSELTAMFPKAGGVYEFAKQAYGRFWSFAIGWMTAIAGNITIAMLLLGALQYLIPNHSQYYILIAIVLIFAFNLVAYTGMQTGVFILVSFALVTLATVLGLIIPGLFKLDFANFDPFFVMPSFSILLTIFFIAETFFGWESAVFLSAETKNPKKVMPKALIWGTVIIAVLALLLSLVSMGVIPWQTYGSSTAPLADLAGAMFGSTGSLIFTILVFISIIGAVACWIVTAPRLLMSVAEDKLFFVQFAKVHPKYKSPYISIAFQVITLIVLVIIGSGNYETLLHMLVPIILAIYSAVLLAVVILRFKKPNINRSYKVPFGKVGPIFTVLFMLFLLFMFTKETHHAWEILKISIALVLFGIPAYFFIELFYEVEYITLRKSFLAKMRHYFHFLPKVLPAYRQILKITGPYNKNTVIVDSNSPTGIISHMIHRKKHDYKKHHIFCSSNEERIYLRYIIKKQKRSHKVDIHKIRPGNIPRSVTKANVFISHNDLGHVEDLASYLNKIEKILPTNAKYCFYITHHFLNVAPNSNVIEDKTKILSLFKKAGFKKLPSYKVSKYPFRKDIFIYGKM
;
A
#
# COMPACT_ATOMS: atom_id res chain seq x y z
N MET A 1 35.30 -29.60 -80.58
CA MET A 1 36.33 -29.14 -79.62
C MET A 1 35.58 -28.61 -78.40
N VAL A 2 35.60 -29.13 -77.19
CA VAL A 2 36.30 -30.24 -76.52
C VAL A 2 35.31 -30.68 -75.43
N GLU A 3 34.88 -31.94 -75.44
CA GLU A 3 34.45 -32.68 -74.24
C GLU A 3 35.72 -33.01 -73.42
N PRO A 4 35.76 -33.37 -72.11
CA PRO A 4 34.70 -34.13 -71.42
C PRO A 4 34.62 -34.07 -69.85
N ARG A 5 33.71 -34.90 -69.31
CA ARG A 5 33.83 -35.72 -68.06
C ARG A 5 33.63 -35.01 -66.70
N LYS A 6 32.93 -35.58 -65.71
CA LYS A 6 32.87 -37.00 -65.31
C LYS A 6 31.67 -37.34 -64.40
N ASN A 7 31.12 -38.53 -64.65
CA ASN A 7 30.15 -39.35 -63.90
C ASN A 7 30.40 -39.53 -62.39
N SER A 8 29.33 -39.80 -61.62
CA SER A 8 29.04 -41.10 -60.94
C SER A 8 27.93 -40.92 -59.89
N THR A 9 26.71 -41.44 -60.07
CA THR A 9 26.19 -42.79 -59.75
C THR A 9 26.21 -43.23 -58.28
N ARG A 10 25.03 -43.67 -57.82
CA ARG A 10 24.74 -44.69 -56.77
C ARG A 10 24.98 -44.23 -55.31
N THR A 11 24.18 -44.56 -54.29
CA THR A 11 23.25 -45.68 -54.06
C THR A 11 22.45 -45.48 -52.76
N ASN A 12 21.21 -45.99 -52.76
CA ASN A 12 20.54 -46.75 -51.70
C ASN A 12 20.49 -46.27 -50.23
N ALA A 13 19.26 -45.94 -49.84
CA ALA A 13 18.44 -46.69 -48.89
C ALA A 13 18.86 -46.85 -47.40
N ARG A 14 17.86 -46.54 -46.56
CA ARG A 14 17.62 -46.95 -45.16
C ARG A 14 18.44 -46.27 -44.07
N SER A 15 17.80 -45.28 -43.44
CA SER A 15 17.63 -45.31 -41.98
C SER A 15 16.42 -44.46 -41.58
N LYS A 16 15.44 -45.13 -40.98
CA LYS A 16 14.34 -44.50 -40.24
C LYS A 16 14.96 -43.99 -38.92
N SER A 17 14.64 -42.74 -38.55
CA SER A 17 14.72 -42.14 -37.20
C SER A 17 15.69 -40.95 -37.03
N ASN A 18 15.18 -39.93 -36.33
CA ASN A 18 15.90 -38.86 -35.64
C ASN A 18 16.40 -37.62 -36.40
N LEU A 19 15.50 -36.86 -37.04
CA LEU A 19 15.73 -35.42 -37.25
C LEU A 19 14.54 -34.51 -36.95
N ASP A 20 13.51 -35.04 -36.30
CA ASP A 20 12.47 -34.26 -35.60
C ASP A 20 12.92 -33.80 -34.19
N ASN A 21 14.20 -33.96 -33.81
CA ASN A 21 14.62 -33.82 -32.40
C ASN A 21 15.74 -32.81 -32.08
N ILE A 22 16.26 -31.99 -33.00
CA ILE A 22 17.23 -30.94 -32.60
C ILE A 22 17.04 -29.64 -33.41
N VAL A 23 16.01 -28.85 -33.11
CA VAL A 23 16.08 -27.37 -33.02
C VAL A 23 15.01 -26.91 -32.03
N SER A 24 15.25 -27.17 -30.75
CA SER A 24 14.66 -26.44 -29.63
C SER A 24 15.69 -25.47 -29.09
N LEU A 25 15.23 -24.26 -28.70
CA LEU A 25 15.98 -23.13 -28.13
C LEU A 25 16.68 -22.21 -29.13
N LEU A 26 15.92 -21.26 -29.70
CA LEU A 26 16.43 -19.90 -29.87
C LEU A 26 15.67 -19.00 -28.89
N ILE A 27 16.28 -18.77 -27.74
CA ILE A 27 15.95 -17.59 -26.93
C ILE A 27 16.28 -16.39 -27.82
N PRO A 28 15.38 -15.41 -28.03
CA PRO A 28 15.67 -14.26 -28.87
C PRO A 28 16.98 -13.60 -28.40
N PRO A 29 17.91 -13.22 -29.29
CA PRO A 29 19.15 -12.53 -28.90
C PRO A 29 18.88 -11.30 -28.02
N SER A 30 17.74 -10.64 -28.23
CA SER A 30 17.24 -9.56 -27.37
C SER A 30 16.94 -10.02 -25.95
N LEU A 31 16.34 -11.19 -25.75
CA LEU A 31 16.02 -11.73 -24.42
C LEU A 31 17.28 -12.25 -23.72
N ILE A 32 18.25 -12.83 -24.45
CA ILE A 32 19.56 -13.21 -23.90
C ILE A 32 20.32 -11.97 -23.49
N LEU A 33 20.46 -10.96 -24.35
CA LEU A 33 21.13 -9.70 -24.04
C LEU A 33 20.47 -9.01 -22.84
N LEU A 34 19.14 -8.96 -22.79
CA LEU A 34 18.38 -8.39 -21.67
C LEU A 34 18.57 -9.18 -20.37
N LEU A 35 18.51 -10.51 -20.40
CA LEU A 35 18.74 -11.36 -19.22
C LEU A 35 20.20 -11.26 -18.75
N THR A 36 21.16 -11.16 -19.66
CA THR A 36 22.58 -11.08 -19.32
C THR A 36 22.91 -9.73 -18.70
N ILE A 37 22.37 -8.62 -19.24
CA ILE A 37 22.50 -7.27 -18.66
C ILE A 37 21.79 -7.22 -17.29
N THR A 38 20.57 -7.76 -17.19
CA THR A 38 19.78 -7.75 -15.94
C THR A 38 20.45 -8.61 -14.85
N ILE A 39 21.03 -9.76 -15.19
CA ILE A 39 21.73 -10.65 -14.24
C ILE A 39 23.09 -10.06 -13.85
N TYR A 40 23.83 -9.46 -14.78
CA TYR A 40 25.11 -8.81 -14.50
C TYR A 40 24.94 -7.60 -13.56
N ASP A 41 23.91 -6.76 -13.77
CA ASP A 41 23.61 -5.61 -12.91
C ASP A 41 23.01 -5.98 -11.55
N LEU A 42 22.26 -7.08 -11.44
CA LEU A 42 21.68 -7.54 -10.18
C LEU A 42 22.73 -8.12 -9.22
N PHE A 43 23.84 -8.67 -9.75
CA PHE A 43 24.81 -9.44 -8.96
C PHE A 43 26.18 -8.76 -8.78
N PHE A 44 26.66 -7.91 -9.70
CA PHE A 44 28.05 -7.41 -9.66
C PHE A 44 28.23 -5.92 -9.31
N SER A 45 27.15 -5.16 -9.07
CA SER A 45 27.26 -3.73 -8.71
C SER A 45 27.21 -3.49 -7.19
N ILE A 46 28.38 -3.22 -6.60
CA ILE A 46 28.56 -2.82 -5.19
C ILE A 46 28.07 -1.37 -5.02
N ASN A 47 26.77 -1.18 -4.72
CA ASN A 47 26.19 -0.06 -3.94
C ASN A 47 24.66 -0.25 -3.82
N LEU A 48 24.22 -0.70 -2.64
CA LEU A 48 23.15 -1.71 -2.54
C LEU A 48 21.72 -1.18 -2.31
N ILE A 49 21.48 0.08 -1.96
CA ILE A 49 20.17 0.44 -1.36
C ILE A 49 19.29 1.29 -2.28
N THR A 50 19.84 2.31 -2.94
CA THR A 50 19.08 3.16 -3.90
C THR A 50 18.83 2.45 -5.24
N ARG A 51 19.72 1.55 -5.67
CA ARG A 51 19.59 0.83 -6.94
C ARG A 51 18.55 -0.29 -6.91
N VAL A 52 18.32 -0.93 -5.77
CA VAL A 52 17.39 -2.08 -5.68
C VAL A 52 15.94 -1.67 -5.96
N PHE A 53 15.48 -0.53 -5.44
CA PHE A 53 14.09 -0.08 -5.67
C PHE A 53 13.85 0.47 -7.07
N VAL A 54 14.80 1.23 -7.61
CA VAL A 54 14.75 1.72 -9.00
C VAL A 54 14.78 0.54 -9.97
N ASN A 55 15.65 -0.45 -9.74
CA ASN A 55 15.77 -1.63 -10.59
C ASN A 55 14.54 -2.56 -10.51
N ILE A 56 13.84 -2.65 -9.37
CA ILE A 56 12.59 -3.44 -9.27
C ILE A 56 11.45 -2.75 -10.02
N PHE A 57 11.32 -1.42 -9.91
CA PHE A 57 10.29 -0.66 -10.61
C PHE A 57 10.54 -0.66 -12.12
N ASP A 58 11.79 -0.47 -12.55
CA ASP A 58 12.20 -0.54 -13.95
C ASP A 58 12.03 -1.98 -14.48
N ALA A 59 12.46 -3.00 -13.74
CA ALA A 59 12.22 -4.40 -14.11
C ALA A 59 10.72 -4.69 -14.23
N TYR A 60 9.89 -4.13 -13.36
CA TYR A 60 8.44 -4.33 -13.42
C TYR A 60 7.80 -3.68 -14.65
N ILE A 61 8.17 -2.42 -14.98
CA ILE A 61 7.72 -1.73 -16.20
C ILE A 61 8.19 -2.47 -17.44
N ILE A 62 9.47 -2.86 -17.47
CA ILE A 62 10.09 -3.60 -18.57
C ILE A 62 9.40 -4.96 -18.74
N ILE A 63 9.11 -5.67 -17.65
CA ILE A 63 8.39 -6.96 -17.70
C ILE A 63 6.97 -6.77 -18.23
N ILE A 64 6.22 -5.76 -17.77
CA ILE A 64 4.86 -5.49 -18.26
C ILE A 64 4.87 -5.18 -19.75
N PHE A 65 5.74 -4.29 -20.19
CA PHE A 65 5.84 -3.92 -21.59
C PHE A 65 6.37 -5.07 -22.44
N ALA A 66 7.34 -5.85 -21.96
CA ALA A 66 7.85 -7.03 -22.65
C ALA A 66 6.76 -8.09 -22.82
N ILE A 67 5.89 -8.26 -21.82
CA ILE A 67 4.72 -9.12 -21.91
C ILE A 67 3.74 -8.58 -22.97
N ASP A 68 3.43 -7.28 -22.96
CA ASP A 68 2.54 -6.65 -23.94
C ASP A 68 3.09 -6.73 -25.38
N LEU A 69 4.38 -6.42 -25.58
CA LEU A 69 5.08 -6.57 -26.86
C LEU A 69 5.10 -8.03 -27.32
N HIS A 70 5.33 -8.99 -26.43
CA HIS A 70 5.26 -10.42 -26.76
C HIS A 70 3.86 -10.83 -27.25
N PHE A 71 2.79 -10.35 -26.60
CA PHE A 71 1.43 -10.63 -27.05
C PHE A 71 1.13 -10.00 -28.41
N ARG A 72 1.55 -8.75 -28.65
CA ARG A 72 1.37 -8.07 -29.94
C ARG A 72 2.20 -8.71 -31.05
N PHE A 73 3.37 -9.24 -30.74
CA PHE A 73 4.19 -9.98 -31.71
C PHE A 73 3.50 -11.28 -32.14
N LYS A 74 2.84 -11.95 -31.21
CA LYS A 74 2.10 -13.19 -31.50
C LYS A 74 0.91 -13.00 -32.46
N GLU A 75 0.43 -11.77 -32.60
CA GLU A 75 -0.66 -11.40 -33.53
C GLU A 75 -0.16 -11.03 -34.94
N GLU A 76 1.15 -10.88 -35.16
CA GLU A 76 1.74 -10.51 -36.45
C GLU A 76 2.76 -11.55 -36.93
N ALA A 77 2.57 -12.08 -38.14
CA ALA A 77 3.38 -13.18 -38.66
C ALA A 77 4.81 -12.80 -39.11
N ASN A 78 5.13 -11.50 -39.19
CA ASN A 78 6.41 -11.02 -39.73
C ASN A 78 7.06 -9.94 -38.83
N TRP A 79 8.24 -10.28 -38.31
CA TRP A 79 9.06 -9.47 -37.41
C TRP A 79 9.44 -8.09 -37.95
N GLN A 80 9.74 -7.95 -39.24
CA GLN A 80 10.17 -6.66 -39.79
C GLN A 80 9.03 -5.63 -39.79
N THR A 81 7.81 -6.07 -40.12
CA THR A 81 6.59 -5.26 -40.06
C THR A 81 6.22 -4.91 -38.63
N TRP A 82 6.33 -5.87 -37.72
CA TRP A 82 6.06 -5.68 -36.30
C TRP A 82 7.03 -4.66 -35.69
N PHE A 83 8.33 -4.84 -35.93
CA PHE A 83 9.36 -3.93 -35.43
C PHE A 83 9.13 -2.52 -35.96
N ARG A 84 8.92 -2.33 -37.27
CA ARG A 84 8.60 -1.00 -37.83
C ARG A 84 7.34 -0.35 -37.23
N LYS A 85 6.37 -1.15 -36.79
CA LYS A 85 5.11 -0.67 -36.23
C LYS A 85 5.19 -0.30 -34.76
N TYR A 86 6.03 -0.99 -33.98
CA TYR A 86 6.14 -0.82 -32.52
C TYR A 86 7.53 -0.35 -32.05
N TRP A 87 8.45 0.04 -32.95
CA TRP A 87 9.81 0.46 -32.56
C TRP A 87 9.87 1.62 -31.57
N LEU A 88 8.90 2.55 -31.63
CA LEU A 88 8.79 3.64 -30.66
C LEU A 88 8.37 3.15 -29.26
N ASP A 89 7.53 2.12 -29.19
CA ASP A 89 7.14 1.47 -27.94
C ASP A 89 8.31 0.66 -27.35
N ILE A 90 9.16 0.09 -28.23
CA ILE A 90 10.42 -0.59 -27.85
C ILE A 90 11.47 0.41 -27.32
N ILE A 91 11.52 1.62 -27.89
CA ILE A 91 12.39 2.69 -27.35
C ILE A 91 11.86 3.20 -26.01
N ALA A 92 10.54 3.27 -25.83
CA ALA A 92 9.92 3.65 -24.56
C ALA A 92 10.14 2.61 -23.43
N THR A 93 10.57 1.39 -23.75
CA THR A 93 10.98 0.36 -22.78
C THR A 93 12.43 0.45 -22.32
N ILE A 94 13.23 1.34 -22.91
CA ILE A 94 14.60 1.56 -22.44
C ILE A 94 14.53 2.18 -21.03
N PRO A 95 15.27 1.63 -20.04
CA PRO A 95 15.22 2.11 -18.66
C PRO A 95 15.40 3.63 -18.60
N LEU A 96 14.62 4.32 -17.75
CA LEU A 96 14.70 5.77 -17.59
C LEU A 96 16.14 6.23 -17.27
N ASN A 97 16.94 5.40 -16.63
CA ASN A 97 18.35 5.69 -16.37
C ASN A 97 19.14 6.03 -17.66
N PHE A 98 18.86 5.44 -18.82
CA PHE A 98 19.54 5.81 -20.07
C PHE A 98 19.13 7.18 -20.63
N LEU A 99 17.98 7.71 -20.24
CA LEU A 99 17.50 9.06 -20.61
C LEU A 99 18.02 10.16 -19.66
N PHE A 100 18.54 9.77 -18.49
CA PHE A 100 18.94 10.70 -17.42
C PHE A 100 20.38 10.50 -16.93
N ILE A 101 21.17 9.59 -17.52
CA ILE A 101 22.62 9.63 -17.35
C ILE A 101 23.11 10.94 -18.00
N ASP A 102 23.79 11.74 -17.20
CA ASP A 102 24.61 12.86 -17.64
C ASP A 102 25.75 12.28 -18.49
N VAL A 103 25.51 12.12 -19.80
CA VAL A 103 26.53 11.59 -20.72
C VAL A 103 27.25 12.75 -21.40
N ARG A 104 28.26 13.30 -20.73
CA ARG A 104 29.50 13.71 -21.42
C ARG A 104 30.14 12.44 -22.00
N GLY A 105 29.78 12.06 -23.22
CA GLY A 105 30.33 10.83 -23.82
C GLY A 105 29.49 10.07 -24.85
N LEU A 106 28.32 10.56 -25.27
CA LEU A 106 27.60 9.97 -26.41
C LEU A 106 27.65 10.96 -27.57
N ALA A 107 28.88 11.09 -28.09
CA ALA A 107 29.16 11.60 -29.42
C ALA A 107 28.59 10.63 -30.48
N LEU A 108 27.26 10.64 -30.63
CA LEU A 108 26.54 10.20 -31.82
C LEU A 108 25.39 11.19 -32.10
N SER A 109 25.59 12.44 -31.68
CA SER A 109 24.74 13.58 -31.94
C SER A 109 25.08 14.22 -33.30
N GLN A 110 24.88 13.53 -34.42
CA GLN A 110 24.70 14.23 -35.73
C GLN A 110 23.73 13.56 -36.72
N GLY A 111 23.21 12.36 -36.46
CA GLY A 111 22.37 11.66 -37.45
C GLY A 111 20.95 11.35 -36.96
N LEU A 112 20.05 12.34 -36.97
CA LEU A 112 18.56 12.23 -37.07
C LEU A 112 17.78 13.06 -36.04
N ARG A 113 17.57 14.33 -36.42
CA ARG A 113 16.49 15.27 -36.06
C ARG A 113 15.35 14.72 -35.15
N GLY A 114 15.50 14.90 -33.83
CA GLY A 114 14.41 14.73 -32.84
C GLY A 114 13.19 15.63 -33.05
N VAL A 115 13.33 16.70 -33.84
CA VAL A 115 12.22 17.60 -34.21
C VAL A 115 11.27 16.98 -35.26
N ARG A 116 11.71 16.00 -36.06
CA ARG A 116 10.83 15.32 -37.04
C ARG A 116 9.95 14.25 -36.39
N VAL A 117 10.44 13.54 -35.38
CA VAL A 117 9.67 12.48 -34.69
C VAL A 117 8.48 13.08 -33.92
N LEU A 118 8.69 14.19 -33.22
CA LEU A 118 7.61 14.92 -32.53
C LEU A 118 6.58 15.51 -33.50
N ARG A 119 7.01 15.98 -34.67
CA ARG A 119 6.10 16.55 -35.69
C ARG A 119 5.29 15.47 -36.42
N ILE A 120 5.83 14.26 -36.59
CA ILE A 120 5.12 13.09 -37.14
C ILE A 120 4.15 12.49 -36.10
N ALA A 121 4.55 12.42 -34.84
CA ALA A 121 3.69 12.00 -33.73
C ALA A 121 2.47 12.94 -33.56
N ALA A 122 2.67 14.25 -33.71
CA ALA A 122 1.61 15.26 -33.70
C ALA A 122 0.67 15.17 -34.92
N ARG A 123 1.19 14.93 -36.14
CA ARG A 123 0.37 14.76 -37.36
C ARG A 123 -0.47 13.48 -37.37
N SER A 124 -0.06 12.43 -36.65
CA SER A 124 -0.79 11.14 -36.64
C SER A 124 -2.07 11.12 -35.77
N GLY A 125 -2.36 12.19 -35.02
CA GLY A 125 -3.54 12.28 -34.15
C GLY A 125 -3.60 11.22 -33.03
N ARG A 126 -2.51 10.47 -32.78
CA ARG A 126 -2.44 9.40 -31.77
C ARG A 126 -2.00 9.89 -30.39
N MET A 127 -1.12 10.89 -30.32
CA MET A 127 -0.78 11.56 -29.04
C MET A 127 -1.96 12.36 -28.49
N LEU A 128 -2.75 13.00 -29.36
CA LEU A 128 -4.04 13.63 -29.01
C LEU A 128 -5.12 12.61 -28.64
N ARG A 129 -5.05 11.36 -29.12
CA ARG A 129 -5.92 10.26 -28.66
C ARG A 129 -5.52 9.74 -27.27
N LEU A 130 -4.23 9.68 -26.97
CA LEU A 130 -3.71 9.31 -25.64
C LEU A 130 -4.01 10.38 -24.59
N LEU A 131 -3.84 11.66 -24.93
CA LEU A 131 -4.32 12.77 -24.11
C LEU A 131 -5.85 12.74 -23.99
N ARG A 132 -6.61 12.39 -25.03
CA ARG A 132 -8.07 12.19 -24.91
C ARG A 132 -8.45 10.98 -24.07
N VAL A 133 -7.62 9.94 -23.92
CA VAL A 133 -7.89 8.83 -22.99
C VAL A 133 -7.60 9.27 -21.55
N ALA A 134 -6.49 9.97 -21.33
CA ALA A 134 -6.14 10.57 -20.03
C ALA A 134 -7.13 11.68 -19.61
N THR A 135 -7.66 12.48 -20.55
CA THR A 135 -8.68 13.51 -20.29
C THR A 135 -10.13 13.01 -20.38
N ARG A 136 -10.36 11.74 -20.77
CA ARG A 136 -11.67 11.06 -20.65
C ARG A 136 -11.80 10.27 -19.34
N LEU A 137 -10.71 9.99 -18.63
CA LEU A 137 -10.75 9.43 -17.26
C LEU A 137 -11.62 10.26 -16.29
N PRO A 138 -11.66 11.61 -16.33
CA PRO A 138 -12.54 12.40 -15.47
C PRO A 138 -14.03 12.33 -15.86
N ARG A 139 -14.40 11.89 -17.08
CA ARG A 139 -15.80 11.76 -17.49
C ARG A 139 -16.43 10.42 -17.11
N PHE A 140 -15.63 9.36 -16.96
CA PHE A 140 -16.11 8.08 -16.39
C PHE A 140 -16.28 8.14 -14.86
N LEU A 141 -15.71 9.15 -14.20
CA LEU A 141 -15.87 9.41 -12.76
C LEU A 141 -17.06 10.32 -12.42
N ARG A 142 -17.93 10.65 -13.39
CA ARG A 142 -19.19 11.37 -13.12
C ARG A 142 -20.40 10.45 -13.27
N LEU A 143 -21.03 10.19 -12.12
CA LEU A 143 -22.41 9.74 -11.89
C LEU A 143 -22.72 8.26 -12.14
N ARG A 144 -22.83 7.50 -11.05
CA ARG A 144 -24.15 7.16 -10.48
C ARG A 144 -24.00 6.72 -9.02
N ASN A 145 -24.62 7.46 -8.10
CA ASN A 145 -24.97 6.96 -6.78
C ASN A 145 -25.98 5.82 -6.99
N VAL A 146 -25.50 4.60 -7.20
CA VAL A 146 -26.30 3.42 -6.90
C VAL A 146 -26.05 3.14 -5.43
N ALA A 147 -27.00 3.55 -4.60
CA ALA A 147 -27.12 3.08 -3.24
C ALA A 147 -27.33 1.56 -3.28
N THR A 148 -26.24 0.80 -3.41
CA THR A 148 -26.25 -0.62 -3.09
C THR A 148 -26.54 -0.70 -1.60
N LYS A 149 -27.73 -1.24 -1.26
CA LYS A 149 -28.10 -1.57 0.11
C LYS A 149 -27.10 -2.61 0.64
N GLU A 150 -25.97 -2.16 1.18
CA GLU A 150 -25.03 -2.96 1.96
C GLU A 150 -25.68 -3.34 3.30
N LYS A 151 -26.54 -4.38 3.29
CA LYS A 151 -27.01 -5.00 4.54
C LYS A 151 -25.96 -5.94 5.16
N GLY A 152 -24.98 -6.41 4.38
CA GLY A 152 -23.92 -7.33 4.85
C GLY A 152 -22.72 -6.64 5.52
N SER A 153 -22.28 -5.50 4.99
CA SER A 153 -21.15 -4.69 5.51
C SER A 153 -21.50 -3.93 6.80
N LYS A 154 -22.78 -3.55 6.95
CA LYS A 154 -23.30 -2.89 8.16
C LYS A 154 -23.11 -3.72 9.44
N LYS A 155 -23.11 -5.05 9.35
CA LYS A 155 -23.04 -5.94 10.52
C LYS A 155 -21.63 -6.07 11.11
N LEU A 156 -20.58 -5.73 10.36
CA LEU A 156 -19.20 -5.59 10.86
C LEU A 156 -18.92 -4.16 11.34
N LYS A 157 -19.50 -3.15 10.67
CA LYS A 157 -19.36 -1.73 11.06
C LYS A 157 -20.07 -1.39 12.38
N HIS A 158 -21.26 -1.94 12.65
CA HIS A 158 -22.03 -1.60 13.87
C HIS A 158 -21.44 -2.16 15.17
N THR A 159 -20.76 -3.32 15.15
CA THR A 159 -20.35 -4.02 16.37
C THR A 159 -19.07 -3.46 17.01
N HIS A 160 -18.21 -2.78 16.26
CA HIS A 160 -16.93 -2.27 16.77
C HIS A 160 -16.99 -0.78 17.19
N GLU A 161 -17.65 0.09 16.40
CA GLU A 161 -17.88 1.49 16.78
C GLU A 161 -18.76 1.64 18.04
N GLU A 162 -19.59 0.65 18.38
CA GLU A 162 -20.41 0.69 19.61
C GLU A 162 -19.65 0.24 20.87
N THR A 163 -18.58 -0.56 20.75
CA THR A 163 -17.87 -1.13 21.92
C THR A 163 -16.74 -0.25 22.46
N MET A 164 -16.28 0.77 21.73
CA MET A 164 -15.12 1.61 22.09
C MET A 164 -15.48 3.10 22.32
N LYS A 165 -16.77 3.46 22.31
CA LYS A 165 -17.21 4.87 22.38
C LYS A 165 -16.93 5.52 23.74
N GLY A 166 -16.13 6.58 23.72
CA GLY A 166 -16.16 7.64 24.74
C GLY A 166 -15.39 7.38 26.03
N ILE A 167 -14.28 6.66 25.96
CA ILE A 167 -13.43 6.33 27.12
C ILE A 167 -12.48 7.50 27.46
N LEU A 168 -12.00 8.24 26.47
CA LEU A 168 -10.97 9.28 26.68
C LEU A 168 -11.60 10.63 27.04
N PRO A 169 -11.35 11.18 28.26
CA PRO A 169 -11.77 12.53 28.62
C PRO A 169 -10.89 13.60 27.97
N PHE A 170 -11.36 14.86 27.98
CA PHE A 170 -10.64 16.00 27.40
C PHE A 170 -9.19 16.13 27.88
N LYS A 171 -8.95 15.99 29.19
CA LYS A 171 -7.60 16.11 29.76
C LYS A 171 -6.63 15.06 29.19
N ALA A 172 -7.09 13.82 29.06
CA ALA A 172 -6.27 12.74 28.51
C ALA A 172 -5.93 12.99 27.05
N ILE A 173 -6.92 13.33 26.22
CA ILE A 173 -6.66 13.59 24.79
C ILE A 173 -5.81 14.85 24.57
N LEU A 174 -5.95 15.89 25.41
CA LEU A 174 -5.08 17.07 25.36
C LEU A 174 -3.62 16.69 25.65
N LEU A 175 -3.37 15.96 26.74
CA LEU A 175 -2.01 15.52 27.10
C LEU A 175 -1.42 14.55 26.06
N ILE A 176 -2.23 13.63 25.54
CA ILE A 176 -1.82 12.75 24.44
C ILE A 176 -1.47 13.57 23.19
N THR A 177 -2.25 14.61 22.88
CA THR A 177 -1.97 15.51 21.75
C THR A 177 -0.66 16.27 21.95
N VAL A 178 -0.42 16.78 23.16
CA VAL A 178 0.84 17.45 23.51
C VAL A 178 2.01 16.50 23.29
N ASN A 179 1.94 15.29 23.86
CA ASN A 179 2.99 14.28 23.76
C ASN A 179 3.16 13.70 22.34
N SER A 180 2.10 13.66 21.53
CA SER A 180 2.21 13.16 20.15
C SER A 180 2.83 14.16 19.20
N ILE A 181 2.68 15.45 19.48
CA ILE A 181 3.29 16.55 18.71
C ILE A 181 4.69 16.88 19.23
N MET A 182 4.94 16.81 20.55
CA MET A 182 6.28 16.95 21.14
C MET A 182 7.12 15.70 20.86
N GLY A 183 7.58 15.59 19.61
CA GLY A 183 8.58 14.62 19.17
C GLY A 183 10.01 15.09 19.43
N THR A 184 10.94 14.67 18.57
CA THR A 184 12.35 15.09 18.63
C THR A 184 12.54 16.58 18.39
N GLY A 185 11.60 17.24 17.71
CA GLY A 185 11.80 18.61 17.23
C GLY A 185 12.14 19.63 18.31
N ILE A 186 11.44 19.61 19.43
CA ILE A 186 11.69 20.56 20.53
C ILE A 186 13.04 20.32 21.24
N TYR A 187 13.62 19.12 21.09
CA TYR A 187 14.86 18.73 21.75
C TYR A 187 16.11 18.98 20.89
N PHE A 188 15.97 18.89 19.57
CA PHE A 188 17.08 19.03 18.62
C PHE A 188 16.98 20.31 17.77
N LEU A 189 15.78 20.67 17.33
CA LEU A 189 15.62 21.68 16.27
C LEU A 189 15.70 23.11 16.78
N THR A 190 15.67 23.34 18.10
CA THR A 190 16.03 24.64 18.69
C THR A 190 17.47 25.01 18.38
N ALA A 191 18.41 24.06 18.49
CA ALA A 191 19.80 24.25 18.08
C ALA A 191 19.92 24.39 16.56
N ALA A 192 19.20 23.59 15.79
CA ALA A 192 19.18 23.74 14.33
C ALA A 192 18.68 25.13 13.90
N GLY A 193 17.68 25.67 14.60
CA GLY A 193 17.18 27.03 14.41
C GLY A 193 18.25 28.08 14.69
N ALA A 194 18.91 27.97 15.85
CA ALA A 194 20.02 28.86 16.23
C ALA A 194 21.18 28.77 15.22
N LYS A 195 21.53 27.59 14.74
CA LYS A 195 22.57 27.38 13.73
C LYS A 195 22.24 28.08 12.40
N ASN A 196 20.98 28.01 11.97
CA ASN A 196 20.58 28.46 10.64
C ASN A 196 20.26 29.96 10.56
N ALA A 197 19.68 30.54 11.61
CA ALA A 197 19.27 31.95 11.63
C ALA A 197 19.79 32.74 12.84
N GLY A 198 20.61 32.14 13.70
CA GLY A 198 21.10 32.79 14.92
C GLY A 198 19.96 33.19 15.86
N PRO A 199 20.10 34.30 16.59
CA PRO A 199 19.06 34.86 17.45
C PRO A 199 17.74 35.14 16.69
N ALA A 200 17.83 35.52 15.41
CA ALA A 200 16.66 35.77 14.55
C ALA A 200 15.80 34.52 14.29
N SER A 201 16.26 33.32 14.65
CA SER A 201 15.45 32.09 14.60
C SER A 201 14.19 32.16 15.49
N LEU A 202 14.15 33.04 16.49
CA LEU A 202 12.92 33.31 17.25
C LEU A 202 11.76 33.79 16.38
N ILE A 203 12.06 34.55 15.31
CA ILE A 203 11.05 34.96 14.32
C ILE A 203 10.54 33.73 13.57
N SER A 204 11.43 32.80 13.18
CA SER A 204 11.05 31.54 12.53
C SER A 204 10.12 30.71 13.42
N TRP A 205 10.43 30.59 14.71
CA TRP A 205 9.58 29.89 15.68
C TRP A 205 8.21 30.54 15.84
N ALA A 206 8.15 31.87 15.86
CA ALA A 206 6.89 32.60 15.98
C ALA A 206 6.01 32.42 14.75
N VAL A 207 6.59 32.58 13.55
CA VAL A 207 5.88 32.40 12.28
C VAL A 207 5.42 30.96 12.12
N LEU A 208 6.28 29.97 12.41
CA LEU A 208 5.91 28.56 12.37
C LEU A 208 4.78 28.25 13.35
N SER A 209 4.82 28.78 14.56
CA SER A 209 3.78 28.60 15.57
C SER A 209 2.41 29.07 15.09
N ILE A 210 2.34 30.23 14.43
CA ILE A 210 1.10 30.77 13.86
C ILE A 210 0.57 29.86 12.74
N ILE A 211 1.46 29.41 11.85
CA ILE A 211 1.11 28.53 10.73
C ILE A 211 0.62 27.17 11.25
N SER A 212 1.33 26.57 12.20
CA SER A 212 0.98 25.31 12.85
C SER A 212 -0.36 25.40 13.59
N LEU A 213 -0.64 26.51 14.26
CA LEU A 213 -1.94 26.76 14.87
C LEU A 213 -3.05 26.78 13.80
N TYR A 214 -2.82 27.42 12.66
CA TYR A 214 -3.79 27.43 11.56
C TYR A 214 -4.06 26.02 10.98
N ILE A 215 -3.01 25.21 10.82
CA ILE A 215 -3.11 23.81 10.40
C ILE A 215 -3.94 23.01 11.42
N ALA A 216 -3.63 23.16 12.72
CA ALA A 216 -4.37 22.51 13.80
C ALA A 216 -5.86 22.89 13.81
N MET A 217 -6.20 24.14 13.49
CA MET A 217 -7.59 24.57 13.33
C MET A 217 -8.27 23.88 12.13
N CYS A 218 -7.56 23.68 11.01
CA CYS A 218 -8.10 22.93 9.87
C CYS A 218 -8.35 21.46 10.21
N PHE A 219 -7.40 20.82 10.90
CA PHE A 219 -7.58 19.47 11.47
C PHE A 219 -8.77 19.41 12.44
N SER A 220 -8.95 20.44 13.27
CA SER A 220 -10.04 20.54 14.23
C SER A 220 -11.42 20.56 13.57
N GLU A 221 -11.58 21.32 12.47
CA GLU A 221 -12.84 21.34 11.72
C GLU A 221 -13.16 19.96 11.14
N LEU A 222 -12.19 19.34 10.46
CA LEU A 222 -12.41 18.04 9.80
C LEU A 222 -12.68 16.93 10.82
N THR A 223 -11.95 16.93 11.93
CA THR A 223 -12.13 15.96 13.01
C THR A 223 -13.50 16.12 13.69
N ALA A 224 -13.96 17.36 13.90
CA ALA A 224 -15.30 17.60 14.44
C ALA A 224 -16.42 17.16 13.48
N MET A 225 -16.19 17.27 12.17
CA MET A 225 -17.13 16.82 11.15
C MET A 225 -17.16 15.29 11.02
N PHE A 226 -15.99 14.65 11.08
CA PHE A 226 -15.80 13.21 10.87
C PHE A 226 -14.97 12.57 12.00
N PRO A 227 -15.53 12.42 13.21
CA PRO A 227 -14.81 11.89 14.36
C PRO A 227 -14.67 10.35 14.28
N LYS A 228 -13.81 9.87 13.37
CA LYS A 228 -13.55 8.44 13.14
C LYS A 228 -12.07 8.12 13.31
N ALA A 229 -11.77 6.87 13.66
CA ALA A 229 -10.41 6.38 13.88
C ALA A 229 -9.50 6.46 12.64
N GLY A 230 -10.07 6.50 11.44
CA GLY A 230 -9.30 6.63 10.19
C GLY A 230 -8.65 8.01 9.97
N GLY A 231 -9.06 9.04 10.73
CA GLY A 231 -8.46 10.38 10.69
C GLY A 231 -8.27 10.96 9.29
N VAL A 232 -7.02 11.26 8.92
CA VAL A 232 -6.66 11.86 7.62
C VAL A 232 -7.12 11.02 6.42
N TYR A 233 -7.15 9.69 6.52
CA TYR A 233 -7.73 8.82 5.50
C TYR A 233 -9.24 9.09 5.33
N GLU A 234 -9.98 9.24 6.42
CA GLU A 234 -11.42 9.54 6.36
C GLU A 234 -11.65 10.94 5.79
N PHE A 235 -10.83 11.93 6.13
CA PHE A 235 -10.94 13.28 5.54
C PHE A 235 -10.76 13.22 4.02
N ALA A 236 -9.73 12.49 3.57
CA ALA A 236 -9.47 12.28 2.17
C ALA A 236 -10.59 11.53 1.46
N LYS A 237 -11.19 10.53 2.10
CA LYS A 237 -12.35 9.80 1.58
C LYS A 237 -13.55 10.71 1.35
N GLN A 238 -13.82 11.60 2.29
CA GLN A 238 -14.93 12.54 2.20
C GLN A 238 -14.69 13.63 1.13
N ALA A 239 -13.44 14.05 0.93
CA ALA A 239 -13.09 15.12 0.00
C ALA A 239 -12.78 14.63 -1.44
N TYR A 240 -11.96 13.59 -1.59
CA TYR A 240 -11.35 13.17 -2.87
C TYR A 240 -11.88 11.84 -3.41
N GLY A 241 -12.49 11.00 -2.58
CA GLY A 241 -13.01 9.68 -2.96
C GLY A 241 -12.00 8.55 -2.77
N ARG A 242 -12.32 7.38 -3.33
CA ARG A 242 -11.73 6.08 -2.96
C ARG A 242 -10.22 5.98 -3.19
N PHE A 243 -9.75 6.22 -4.42
CA PHE A 243 -8.32 6.15 -4.77
C PHE A 243 -7.46 7.09 -3.93
N TRP A 244 -7.80 8.38 -3.89
CA TRP A 244 -7.04 9.39 -3.15
C TRP A 244 -7.09 9.16 -1.64
N SER A 245 -8.18 8.62 -1.10
CA SER A 245 -8.22 8.19 0.29
C SER A 245 -7.21 7.09 0.57
N PHE A 246 -7.13 6.06 -0.28
CA PHE A 246 -6.09 5.04 -0.15
C PHE A 246 -4.69 5.65 -0.23
N ALA A 247 -4.41 6.51 -1.22
CA ALA A 247 -3.09 7.11 -1.37
C ALA A 247 -2.68 7.90 -0.12
N ILE A 248 -3.57 8.73 0.43
CA ILE A 248 -3.32 9.49 1.66
C ILE A 248 -3.18 8.57 2.88
N GLY A 249 -4.02 7.54 3.00
CA GLY A 249 -3.89 6.53 4.05
C GLY A 249 -2.57 5.76 3.98
N TRP A 250 -2.12 5.40 2.78
CA TRP A 250 -0.84 4.74 2.52
C TRP A 250 0.34 5.64 2.90
N MET A 251 0.34 6.89 2.42
CA MET A 251 1.35 7.89 2.79
C MET A 251 1.42 8.08 4.30
N THR A 252 0.27 8.19 4.97
CA THR A 252 0.21 8.40 6.42
C THR A 252 0.70 7.17 7.19
N ALA A 253 0.41 5.96 6.72
CA ALA A 253 0.92 4.73 7.33
C ALA A 253 2.46 4.62 7.22
N ILE A 254 3.03 5.04 6.08
CA ILE A 254 4.49 5.12 5.92
C ILE A 254 5.08 6.22 6.80
N ALA A 255 4.53 7.43 6.74
CA ALA A 255 5.01 8.58 7.51
C ALA A 255 4.98 8.32 9.03
N GLY A 256 3.91 7.70 9.53
CA GLY A 256 3.81 7.32 10.95
C GLY A 256 4.91 6.33 11.36
N ASN A 257 5.23 5.36 10.52
CA ASN A 257 6.32 4.41 10.80
C ASN A 257 7.71 5.04 10.68
N ILE A 258 7.92 5.95 9.72
CA ILE A 258 9.16 6.74 9.63
C ILE A 258 9.31 7.59 10.90
N THR A 259 8.23 8.22 11.37
CA THR A 259 8.21 9.02 12.61
C THR A 259 8.63 8.17 13.81
N ILE A 260 8.04 6.98 14.00
CA ILE A 260 8.41 6.09 15.11
C ILE A 260 9.90 5.69 15.05
N ALA A 261 10.39 5.30 13.88
CA ALA A 261 11.79 4.92 13.69
C ALA A 261 12.73 6.10 13.96
N MET A 262 12.39 7.29 13.46
CA MET A 262 13.12 8.54 13.69
C MET A 262 13.18 8.90 15.17
N LEU A 263 12.04 8.88 15.87
CA LEU A 263 11.97 9.18 17.31
C LEU A 263 12.81 8.20 18.14
N LEU A 264 12.77 6.89 17.82
CA LEU A 264 13.61 5.90 18.50
C LEU A 264 15.11 6.17 18.32
N LEU A 265 15.54 6.44 17.08
CA LEU A 265 16.94 6.75 16.80
C LEU A 265 17.36 8.08 17.42
N GLY A 266 16.49 9.10 17.40
CA GLY A 266 16.72 10.37 18.07
C GLY A 266 16.84 10.22 19.59
N ALA A 267 16.01 9.38 20.22
CA ALA A 267 16.13 9.07 21.65
C ALA A 267 17.49 8.43 21.96
N LEU A 268 17.90 7.43 21.17
CA LEU A 268 19.18 6.75 21.36
C LEU A 268 20.37 7.67 21.10
N GLN A 269 20.29 8.53 20.08
CA GLN A 269 21.29 9.55 19.81
C GLN A 269 21.45 10.53 20.99
N TYR A 270 20.35 10.88 21.65
CA TYR A 270 20.39 11.73 22.83
C TYR A 270 21.03 11.03 24.03
N LEU A 271 20.70 9.76 24.25
CA LEU A 271 21.13 9.01 25.45
C LEU A 271 22.57 8.51 25.36
N ILE A 272 22.99 8.02 24.19
CA ILE A 272 24.28 7.35 23.97
C ILE A 272 24.93 7.81 22.65
N PRO A 273 25.20 9.12 22.46
CA PRO A 273 25.63 9.71 21.17
C PRO A 273 26.86 9.04 20.53
N ASN A 274 27.76 8.50 21.34
CA ASN A 274 29.03 7.90 20.90
C ASN A 274 28.93 6.40 20.56
N HIS A 275 27.74 5.82 20.58
CA HIS A 275 27.51 4.38 20.45
C HIS A 275 26.55 4.02 19.30
N SER A 276 26.67 4.73 18.18
CA SER A 276 25.80 4.60 17.00
C SER A 276 25.74 3.18 16.43
N GLN A 277 26.80 2.38 16.60
CA GLN A 277 26.82 0.97 16.19
C GLN A 277 25.72 0.12 16.83
N TYR A 278 25.21 0.50 18.01
CA TYR A 278 24.17 -0.25 18.72
C TYR A 278 22.76 0.27 18.46
N TYR A 279 22.59 1.40 17.76
CA TYR A 279 21.28 2.05 17.62
C TYR A 279 20.24 1.16 16.95
N ILE A 280 20.62 0.49 15.86
CA ILE A 280 19.72 -0.41 15.13
C ILE A 280 19.26 -1.57 16.02
N LEU A 281 20.20 -2.21 16.73
CA LEU A 281 19.90 -3.35 17.60
C LEU A 281 18.96 -2.94 18.74
N ILE A 282 19.28 -1.85 19.45
CA ILE A 282 18.48 -1.36 20.57
C ILE A 282 17.10 -0.89 20.07
N ALA A 283 17.03 -0.19 18.94
CA ALA A 283 15.77 0.24 18.35
C ALA A 283 14.86 -0.95 18.01
N ILE A 284 15.40 -2.05 17.45
CA ILE A 284 14.62 -3.27 17.18
C ILE A 284 14.07 -3.86 18.48
N VAL A 285 14.88 -3.95 19.54
CA VAL A 285 14.42 -4.43 20.85
C VAL A 285 13.29 -3.57 21.40
N LEU A 286 13.44 -2.24 21.34
CA LEU A 286 12.41 -1.29 21.77
C LEU A 286 11.14 -1.39 20.92
N ILE A 287 11.25 -1.57 19.60
CA ILE A 287 10.10 -1.81 18.71
C ILE A 287 9.30 -3.02 19.19
N PHE A 288 9.96 -4.15 19.49
CA PHE A 288 9.27 -5.32 20.01
C PHE A 288 8.63 -5.04 21.37
N ALA A 289 9.36 -4.42 22.30
CA ALA A 289 8.86 -4.12 23.65
C ALA A 289 7.59 -3.24 23.60
N PHE A 290 7.61 -2.12 22.88
CA PHE A 290 6.47 -1.22 22.80
C PHE A 290 5.30 -1.80 22.01
N ASN A 291 5.54 -2.59 20.96
CA ASN A 291 4.45 -3.24 20.23
C ASN A 291 3.81 -4.39 21.04
N LEU A 292 4.54 -5.04 21.95
CA LEU A 292 3.96 -5.98 22.91
C LEU A 292 3.00 -5.27 23.87
N VAL A 293 3.35 -4.07 24.34
CA VAL A 293 2.44 -3.23 25.14
C VAL A 293 1.24 -2.80 24.32
N ALA A 294 1.42 -2.39 23.07
CA ALA A 294 0.30 -2.06 22.19
C ALA A 294 -0.62 -3.27 21.92
N TYR A 295 -0.08 -4.49 21.93
CA TYR A 295 -0.83 -5.73 21.77
C TYR A 295 -1.74 -6.02 22.97
N THR A 296 -1.31 -5.72 24.21
CA THR A 296 -2.08 -6.01 25.44
C THR A 296 -3.27 -5.07 25.68
N GLY A 297 -3.45 -4.02 24.87
CA GLY A 297 -4.68 -3.20 24.82
C GLY A 297 -4.57 -1.82 25.48
N MET A 298 -5.48 -0.90 25.13
CA MET A 298 -5.33 0.54 25.44
C MET A 298 -5.62 0.92 26.89
N GLN A 299 -6.41 0.15 27.65
CA GLN A 299 -6.86 0.57 28.99
C GLN A 299 -5.71 0.86 29.96
N THR A 300 -4.63 0.07 29.90
CA THR A 300 -3.39 0.34 30.66
C THR A 300 -2.50 1.38 29.96
N GLY A 301 -2.61 1.51 28.64
CA GLY A 301 -1.82 2.42 27.82
C GLY A 301 -2.14 3.90 28.04
N VAL A 302 -3.40 4.27 28.30
CA VAL A 302 -3.78 5.69 28.49
C VAL A 302 -3.07 6.30 29.70
N PHE A 303 -3.00 5.58 30.82
CA PHE A 303 -2.30 6.06 32.02
C PHE A 303 -0.82 6.29 31.73
N ILE A 304 -0.17 5.33 31.07
CA ILE A 304 1.24 5.43 30.68
C ILE A 304 1.49 6.64 29.77
N LEU A 305 0.64 6.84 28.75
CA LEU A 305 0.76 7.98 27.83
C LEU A 305 0.57 9.32 28.53
N VAL A 306 -0.37 9.41 29.46
CA VAL A 306 -0.57 10.62 30.28
C VAL A 306 0.64 10.88 31.17
N SER A 307 1.21 9.85 31.80
CA SER A 307 2.43 9.99 32.61
C SER A 307 3.61 10.50 31.79
N PHE A 308 3.82 9.97 30.59
CA PHE A 308 4.87 10.47 29.68
C PHE A 308 4.65 11.93 29.28
N ALA A 309 3.41 12.34 29.02
CA ALA A 309 3.09 13.74 28.74
C ALA A 309 3.42 14.66 29.92
N LEU A 310 3.15 14.23 31.15
CA LEU A 310 3.48 14.99 32.35
C LEU A 310 4.99 15.11 32.57
N VAL A 311 5.73 14.01 32.38
CA VAL A 311 7.22 14.02 32.43
C VAL A 311 7.77 14.96 31.37
N THR A 312 7.23 14.91 30.16
CA THR A 312 7.64 15.79 29.04
C THR A 312 7.44 17.27 29.38
N LEU A 313 6.26 17.62 29.89
CA LEU A 313 5.97 18.99 30.33
C LEU A 313 6.88 19.42 31.48
N ALA A 314 7.08 18.56 32.49
CA ALA A 314 7.95 18.85 33.62
C ALA A 314 9.41 19.06 33.18
N THR A 315 9.89 18.26 32.22
CA THR A 315 11.23 18.38 31.65
C THR A 315 11.41 19.73 30.96
N VAL A 316 10.51 20.10 30.05
CA VAL A 316 10.65 21.36 29.32
C VAL A 316 10.48 22.58 30.24
N LEU A 317 9.51 22.54 31.15
CA LEU A 317 9.31 23.63 32.13
C LEU A 317 10.47 23.74 33.13
N GLY A 318 11.10 22.61 33.49
CA GLY A 318 12.28 22.57 34.36
C GLY A 318 13.52 23.24 33.75
N LEU A 319 13.56 23.43 32.44
CA LEU A 319 14.59 24.23 31.75
C LEU A 319 14.14 25.68 31.54
N ILE A 320 12.90 25.87 31.09
CA ILE A 320 12.37 27.21 30.78
C ILE A 320 12.35 28.08 32.04
N ILE A 321 11.72 27.61 33.12
CA ILE A 321 11.46 28.45 34.30
C ILE A 321 12.78 28.96 34.90
N PRO A 322 13.77 28.11 35.22
CA PRO A 322 15.02 28.60 35.80
C PRO A 322 15.88 29.35 34.79
N GLY A 323 15.77 29.03 33.50
CA GLY A 323 16.56 29.68 32.45
C GLY A 323 16.09 31.09 32.12
N LEU A 324 14.80 31.41 32.33
CA LEU A 324 14.30 32.79 32.26
C LEU A 324 15.00 33.72 33.27
N PHE A 325 15.46 33.20 34.41
CA PHE A 325 16.21 33.98 35.41
C PHE A 325 17.72 34.07 35.11
N LYS A 326 18.21 33.34 34.11
CA LYS A 326 19.62 33.28 33.71
C LYS A 326 19.86 33.82 32.29
N LEU A 327 18.91 34.57 31.76
CA LEU A 327 19.03 35.17 30.43
C LEU A 327 20.13 36.24 30.44
N ASP A 328 21.10 36.09 29.54
CA ASP A 328 22.00 37.17 29.15
C ASP A 328 21.55 37.74 27.81
N PHE A 329 21.07 38.99 27.83
CA PHE A 329 20.59 39.66 26.64
C PHE A 329 21.71 39.99 25.64
N ALA A 330 22.97 40.01 26.07
CA ALA A 330 24.11 40.18 25.17
C ALA A 330 24.20 39.07 24.12
N ASN A 331 23.70 37.86 24.43
CA ASN A 331 23.68 36.74 23.49
C ASN A 331 22.76 36.96 22.27
N PHE A 332 21.88 37.96 22.33
CA PHE A 332 21.00 38.33 21.22
C PHE A 332 21.53 39.51 20.38
N ASP A 333 22.70 40.07 20.71
CA ASP A 333 23.31 41.17 19.98
C ASP A 333 24.60 40.72 19.24
N PRO A 334 24.69 40.88 17.91
CA PRO A 334 23.66 41.35 17.00
C PRO A 334 22.55 40.31 16.78
N PHE A 335 21.31 40.77 16.65
CA PHE A 335 20.16 39.87 16.49
C PHE A 335 20.10 39.23 15.10
N PHE A 336 20.45 40.03 14.07
CA PHE A 336 20.52 39.60 12.68
C PHE A 336 21.96 39.29 12.29
N VAL A 337 22.39 38.06 12.57
CA VAL A 337 23.73 37.55 12.20
C VAL A 337 23.76 36.88 10.83
N MET A 338 22.64 36.30 10.40
CA MET A 338 22.47 35.63 9.10
C MET A 338 21.62 36.49 8.15
N PRO A 339 21.70 36.26 6.83
CA PRO A 339 20.80 36.90 5.88
C PRO A 339 19.33 36.69 6.28
N SER A 340 18.48 37.72 6.12
CA SER A 340 17.08 37.64 6.54
C SER A 340 16.31 36.47 5.89
N PHE A 341 16.77 36.03 4.72
CA PHE A 341 16.23 34.86 4.03
C PHE A 341 16.40 33.55 4.83
N SER A 342 17.44 33.43 5.65
CA SER A 342 17.67 32.27 6.52
C SER A 342 16.57 32.08 7.56
N ILE A 343 15.86 33.14 7.94
CA ILE A 343 14.69 33.07 8.84
C ILE A 343 13.60 32.20 8.20
N LEU A 344 13.33 32.41 6.92
CA LEU A 344 12.31 31.67 6.18
C LEU A 344 12.72 30.22 5.93
N LEU A 345 13.99 29.99 5.59
CA LEU A 345 14.57 28.67 5.42
C LEU A 345 14.55 27.87 6.74
N THR A 346 14.82 28.52 7.87
CA THR A 346 14.80 27.89 9.19
C THR A 346 13.45 27.28 9.51
N ILE A 347 12.34 27.92 9.10
CA ILE A 347 10.96 27.40 9.31
C ILE A 347 10.83 25.97 8.77
N PHE A 348 11.46 25.64 7.63
CA PHE A 348 11.43 24.29 7.09
C PHE A 348 12.12 23.29 8.05
N PHE A 349 13.31 23.62 8.53
CA PHE A 349 14.09 22.74 9.41
C PHE A 349 13.43 22.52 10.77
N ILE A 350 12.76 23.54 11.31
CA ILE A 350 12.09 23.44 12.61
C ILE A 350 10.64 22.94 12.53
N ALA A 351 10.11 22.74 11.31
CA ALA A 351 8.71 22.37 11.05
C ALA A 351 8.27 21.08 11.76
N GLU A 352 9.17 20.09 11.87
CA GLU A 352 8.87 18.79 12.47
C GLU A 352 8.42 18.91 13.93
N THR A 353 8.79 19.97 14.64
CA THR A 353 8.37 20.26 16.02
C THR A 353 6.85 20.27 16.21
N PHE A 354 6.08 20.51 15.15
CA PHE A 354 4.62 20.54 15.20
C PHE A 354 3.94 19.34 14.53
N PHE A 355 4.69 18.36 14.04
CA PHE A 355 4.10 17.16 13.43
C PHE A 355 3.55 16.24 14.51
N GLY A 356 2.36 15.66 14.31
CA GLY A 356 1.77 14.75 15.30
C GLY A 356 0.26 14.82 15.48
N TRP A 357 -0.43 15.74 14.80
CA TRP A 357 -1.89 15.87 14.91
C TRP A 357 -2.63 14.58 14.53
N GLU A 358 -2.11 13.82 13.57
CA GLU A 358 -2.71 12.58 13.07
C GLU A 358 -2.90 11.53 14.16
N SER A 359 -1.89 11.39 15.03
CA SER A 359 -1.90 10.44 16.15
C SER A 359 -3.07 10.71 17.08
N ALA A 360 -3.30 11.98 17.45
CA ALA A 360 -4.45 12.38 18.24
C ALA A 360 -5.78 12.16 17.49
N VAL A 361 -5.82 12.45 16.19
CA VAL A 361 -7.02 12.26 15.38
C VAL A 361 -7.42 10.78 15.27
N PHE A 362 -6.48 9.83 15.28
CA PHE A 362 -6.83 8.39 15.28
C PHE A 362 -7.58 7.95 16.54
N LEU A 363 -7.48 8.71 17.63
CA LEU A 363 -8.22 8.49 18.87
C LEU A 363 -9.60 9.16 18.91
N SER A 364 -10.03 9.81 17.82
CA SER A 364 -11.31 10.54 17.77
C SER A 364 -12.52 9.65 18.08
N ALA A 365 -12.51 8.39 17.65
CA ALA A 365 -13.61 7.45 17.90
C ALA A 365 -13.71 7.05 19.39
N GLU A 366 -12.58 7.06 20.09
CA GLU A 366 -12.47 6.67 21.51
C GLU A 366 -12.64 7.87 22.45
N THR A 367 -12.69 9.09 21.89
CA THR A 367 -12.81 10.35 22.64
C THR A 367 -14.25 10.63 23.06
N LYS A 368 -14.44 11.04 24.31
CA LYS A 368 -15.75 11.45 24.84
C LYS A 368 -16.19 12.75 24.17
N ASN A 369 -17.37 12.75 23.56
CA ASN A 369 -17.94 13.89 22.83
C ASN A 369 -16.93 14.52 21.82
N PRO A 370 -16.49 13.74 20.83
CA PRO A 370 -15.33 14.10 20.01
C PRO A 370 -15.58 15.36 19.17
N LYS A 371 -16.83 15.63 18.79
CA LYS A 371 -17.23 16.83 18.03
C LYS A 371 -16.89 18.15 18.72
N LYS A 372 -16.88 18.17 20.05
CA LYS A 372 -16.55 19.37 20.85
C LYS A 372 -15.17 19.28 21.49
N VAL A 373 -14.73 18.08 21.85
CA VAL A 373 -13.48 17.85 22.58
C VAL A 373 -12.26 17.84 21.66
N MET A 374 -12.34 17.18 20.50
CA MET A 374 -11.19 17.10 19.57
C MET A 374 -10.71 18.47 19.08
N PRO A 375 -11.59 19.41 18.68
CA PRO A 375 -11.15 20.76 18.30
C PRO A 375 -10.36 21.47 19.39
N LYS A 376 -10.87 21.40 20.64
CA LYS A 376 -10.20 22.04 21.77
C LYS A 376 -8.85 21.39 22.05
N ALA A 377 -8.77 20.06 22.01
CA ALA A 377 -7.54 19.34 22.30
C ALA A 377 -6.43 19.65 21.26
N LEU A 378 -6.78 19.67 19.97
CA LEU A 378 -5.83 19.98 18.90
C LEU A 378 -5.35 21.43 18.95
N ILE A 379 -6.26 22.39 19.16
CA ILE A 379 -5.92 23.82 19.23
C ILE A 379 -5.07 24.10 20.48
N TRP A 380 -5.56 23.74 21.67
CA TRP A 380 -4.84 24.02 22.91
C TRP A 380 -3.52 23.25 23.00
N GLY A 381 -3.47 22.00 22.53
CA GLY A 381 -2.22 21.25 22.46
C GLY A 381 -1.18 21.96 21.60
N THR A 382 -1.59 22.50 20.45
CA THR A 382 -0.70 23.26 19.55
C THR A 382 -0.26 24.58 20.16
N VAL A 383 -1.16 25.31 20.85
CA VAL A 383 -0.83 26.56 21.55
C VAL A 383 0.20 26.31 22.65
N ILE A 384 0.01 25.26 23.45
CA ILE A 384 0.96 24.90 24.53
C ILE A 384 2.36 24.67 23.93
N ILE A 385 2.45 23.88 22.86
CA ILE A 385 3.75 23.56 22.24
C ILE A 385 4.36 24.79 21.59
N ALA A 386 3.57 25.65 20.95
CA ALA A 386 4.05 26.91 20.38
C ALA A 386 4.71 27.80 21.43
N VAL A 387 4.04 27.98 22.58
CA VAL A 387 4.59 28.77 23.69
C VAL A 387 5.85 28.12 24.25
N LEU A 388 5.84 26.80 24.49
CA LEU A 388 7.00 26.09 25.01
C LEU A 388 8.19 26.14 24.05
N ALA A 389 8.00 25.94 22.75
CA ALA A 389 9.07 25.98 21.76
C ALA A 389 9.69 27.37 21.64
N LEU A 390 8.87 28.42 21.64
CA LEU A 390 9.34 29.82 21.64
C LEU A 390 10.15 30.14 22.89
N LEU A 391 9.62 29.83 24.07
CA LEU A 391 10.29 30.09 25.34
C LEU A 391 11.56 29.27 25.49
N LEU A 392 11.55 28.01 25.07
CA LEU A 392 12.72 27.15 25.14
C LEU A 392 13.81 27.63 24.20
N SER A 393 13.47 28.04 22.97
CA SER A 393 14.44 28.61 22.03
C SER A 393 15.03 29.92 22.55
N LEU A 394 14.19 30.78 23.16
CA LEU A 394 14.62 32.03 23.80
C LEU A 394 15.59 31.75 24.95
N VAL A 395 15.19 30.91 25.90
CA VAL A 395 16.02 30.55 27.07
C VAL A 395 17.32 29.90 26.65
N SER A 396 17.27 29.00 25.67
CA SER A 396 18.45 28.29 25.20
C SER A 396 19.53 29.23 24.65
N MET A 397 19.14 30.15 23.75
CA MET A 397 20.08 31.12 23.18
C MET A 397 20.43 32.26 24.16
N GLY A 398 19.57 32.54 25.14
CA GLY A 398 19.86 33.53 26.17
C GLY A 398 20.84 33.04 27.23
N VAL A 399 20.88 31.73 27.51
CA VAL A 399 21.83 31.13 28.46
C VAL A 399 23.13 30.71 27.78
N ILE A 400 23.07 30.21 26.54
CA ILE A 400 24.24 29.75 25.78
C ILE A 400 24.33 30.54 24.46
N PRO A 401 25.48 31.13 24.12
CA PRO A 401 25.69 31.79 22.83
C PRO A 401 25.26 30.92 21.65
N TRP A 402 24.57 31.50 20.67
CA TRP A 402 23.92 30.76 19.58
C TRP A 402 24.90 29.93 18.73
N GLN A 403 26.18 30.32 18.64
CA GLN A 403 27.22 29.61 17.91
C GLN A 403 27.51 28.26 18.57
N THR A 404 27.70 28.26 19.89
CA THR A 404 27.94 27.04 20.68
C THR A 404 26.67 26.20 20.72
N TYR A 405 25.53 26.82 21.04
CA TYR A 405 24.26 26.13 21.13
C TYR A 405 23.83 25.46 19.81
N GLY A 406 23.98 26.16 18.68
CA GLY A 406 23.62 25.66 17.36
C GLY A 406 24.48 24.50 16.86
N SER A 407 25.66 24.29 17.45
CA SER A 407 26.53 23.16 17.14
C SER A 407 26.28 21.91 18.01
N SER A 408 25.43 22.04 19.03
CA SER A 408 25.18 20.97 20.00
C SER A 408 24.43 19.78 19.40
N THR A 409 24.88 18.58 19.75
CA THR A 409 24.20 17.31 19.44
C THR A 409 23.21 16.90 20.53
N ALA A 410 23.29 17.48 21.74
CA ALA A 410 22.37 17.28 22.86
C ALA A 410 21.96 18.62 23.50
N PRO A 411 21.23 19.50 22.78
CA PRO A 411 21.11 20.92 23.12
C PRO A 411 20.55 21.22 24.51
N LEU A 412 19.54 20.46 24.93
CA LEU A 412 18.91 20.65 26.24
C LEU A 412 19.73 20.05 27.40
N ALA A 413 20.54 19.02 27.15
CA ALA A 413 21.50 18.53 28.13
C ALA A 413 22.63 19.57 28.35
N ASP A 414 23.06 20.24 27.28
CA ASP A 414 24.04 21.33 27.37
C ASP A 414 23.46 22.55 28.09
N LEU A 415 22.20 22.91 27.78
CA LEU A 415 21.47 23.96 28.51
C LEU A 415 21.37 23.63 30.01
N ALA A 416 20.98 22.39 30.35
CA ALA A 416 20.93 21.93 31.73
C ALA A 416 22.33 21.96 32.38
N GLY A 417 23.37 21.62 31.64
CA GLY A 417 24.77 21.70 32.07
C GLY A 417 25.19 23.12 32.43
N ALA A 418 24.87 24.09 31.56
CA ALA A 418 25.13 25.50 31.80
C ALA A 418 24.37 26.05 33.02
N MET A 419 23.18 25.52 33.30
CA MET A 419 22.33 26.02 34.38
C MET A 419 22.55 25.32 35.73
N PHE A 420 22.85 24.02 35.73
CA PHE A 420 22.82 23.14 36.90
C PHE A 420 24.08 22.26 37.04
N GLY A 421 25.08 22.44 36.18
CA GLY A 421 26.30 21.65 36.16
C GLY A 421 26.12 20.25 35.56
N SER A 422 27.16 19.41 35.70
CA SER A 422 27.22 18.07 35.09
C SER A 422 26.08 17.14 35.53
N THR A 423 25.67 17.22 36.80
CA THR A 423 24.53 16.45 37.31
C THR A 423 23.23 16.83 36.61
N GLY A 424 22.99 18.11 36.36
CA GLY A 424 21.82 18.57 35.61
C GLY A 424 21.82 18.07 34.17
N SER A 425 22.97 18.14 33.50
CA SER A 425 23.14 17.60 32.14
C SER A 425 22.74 16.12 32.06
N LEU A 426 23.21 15.29 33.00
CA LEU A 426 22.87 13.86 33.05
C LEU A 426 21.37 13.62 33.31
N ILE A 427 20.78 14.33 34.29
CA ILE A 427 19.35 14.19 34.61
C ILE A 427 18.51 14.56 33.40
N PHE A 428 18.78 15.70 32.76
CA PHE A 428 18.00 16.15 31.60
C PHE A 428 18.23 15.30 30.36
N THR A 429 19.40 14.68 30.20
CA THR A 429 19.62 13.65 29.16
C THR A 429 18.65 12.48 29.31
N ILE A 430 18.51 11.95 30.53
CA ILE A 430 17.59 10.84 30.83
C ILE A 430 16.13 11.29 30.67
N LEU A 431 15.78 12.49 31.15
CA LEU A 431 14.41 13.02 31.05
C LEU A 431 13.99 13.27 29.59
N VAL A 432 14.89 13.81 28.76
CA VAL A 432 14.64 13.97 27.31
C VAL A 432 14.48 12.62 26.64
N PHE A 433 15.33 11.64 26.96
CA PHE A 433 15.17 10.27 26.46
C PHE A 433 13.78 9.70 26.80
N ILE A 434 13.37 9.78 28.07
CA ILE A 434 12.06 9.30 28.53
C ILE A 434 10.91 10.04 27.80
N SER A 435 11.06 11.34 27.55
CA SER A 435 10.07 12.15 26.86
C SER A 435 9.90 11.72 25.40
N ILE A 436 10.99 11.54 24.66
CA ILE A 436 10.96 11.06 23.27
C ILE A 436 10.37 9.63 23.20
N ILE A 437 10.73 8.76 24.14
CA ILE A 437 10.14 7.42 24.28
C ILE A 437 8.63 7.49 24.53
N GLY A 438 8.17 8.51 25.27
CA GLY A 438 6.76 8.81 25.44
C GLY A 438 6.03 9.08 24.11
N ALA A 439 6.64 9.87 23.23
CA ALA A 439 6.11 10.13 21.89
C ALA A 439 6.09 8.86 21.02
N VAL A 440 7.15 8.03 21.08
CA VAL A 440 7.24 6.72 20.42
C VAL A 440 6.07 5.82 20.85
N ALA A 441 5.84 5.68 22.15
CA ALA A 441 4.77 4.86 22.70
C ALA A 441 3.40 5.35 22.20
N CYS A 442 3.19 6.66 22.11
CA CYS A 442 1.96 7.24 21.58
C CYS A 442 1.71 6.81 20.13
N TRP A 443 2.70 6.99 19.25
CA TRP A 443 2.56 6.64 17.85
C TRP A 443 2.38 5.14 17.63
N ILE A 444 3.13 4.31 18.36
CA ILE A 444 3.01 2.84 18.25
C ILE A 444 1.59 2.37 18.64
N VAL A 445 0.97 3.01 19.63
CA VAL A 445 -0.39 2.71 20.03
C VAL A 445 -1.40 3.24 19.00
N THR A 446 -1.23 4.43 18.45
CA THR A 446 -2.28 5.05 17.60
C THR A 446 -2.20 4.61 16.12
N ALA A 447 -1.02 4.45 15.54
CA ALA A 447 -0.82 4.19 14.11
C ALA A 447 -1.57 2.94 13.57
N PRO A 448 -1.70 1.80 14.30
CA PRO A 448 -2.44 0.64 13.81
C PRO A 448 -3.93 0.90 13.52
N ARG A 449 -4.54 1.93 14.14
CA ARG A 449 -5.96 2.29 13.92
C ARG A 449 -6.22 2.82 12.52
N LEU A 450 -5.24 3.48 11.91
CA LEU A 450 -5.33 3.91 10.52
C LEU A 450 -5.47 2.70 9.59
N LEU A 451 -4.54 1.74 9.68
CA LEU A 451 -4.55 0.53 8.85
C LEU A 451 -5.82 -0.30 9.05
N MET A 452 -6.29 -0.41 10.29
CA MET A 452 -7.57 -1.04 10.63
C MET A 452 -8.73 -0.37 9.87
N SER A 453 -8.82 0.97 9.92
CA SER A 453 -9.88 1.74 9.25
C SER A 453 -9.83 1.61 7.72
N VAL A 454 -8.63 1.62 7.12
CA VAL A 454 -8.44 1.42 5.67
C VAL A 454 -8.87 -0.01 5.27
N ALA A 455 -8.54 -1.01 6.09
CA ALA A 455 -8.92 -2.40 5.87
C ALA A 455 -10.44 -2.64 5.98
N GLU A 456 -11.12 -1.97 6.91
CA GLU A 456 -12.59 -2.03 7.06
C GLU A 456 -13.33 -1.56 5.81
N ASP A 457 -12.77 -0.60 5.07
CA ASP A 457 -13.32 -0.11 3.81
C ASP A 457 -12.85 -0.89 2.58
N LYS A 458 -12.18 -2.04 2.78
CA LYS A 458 -11.65 -2.91 1.72
C LYS A 458 -10.68 -2.16 0.79
N LEU A 459 -9.95 -1.19 1.34
CA LEU A 459 -8.82 -0.54 0.70
C LEU A 459 -7.49 -1.12 1.21
N PHE A 460 -7.58 -2.13 2.08
CA PHE A 460 -6.49 -3.00 2.46
C PHE A 460 -7.03 -4.42 2.68
N PHE A 461 -6.16 -5.36 3.03
CA PHE A 461 -6.52 -6.72 3.39
C PHE A 461 -7.46 -6.71 4.63
N VAL A 462 -8.71 -7.20 4.52
CA VAL A 462 -9.74 -7.14 5.60
C VAL A 462 -9.28 -7.79 6.90
N GLN A 463 -8.29 -8.67 6.85
CA GLN A 463 -7.65 -9.30 7.99
C GLN A 463 -7.06 -8.25 8.95
N PHE A 464 -6.59 -7.12 8.42
CA PHE A 464 -6.05 -6.01 9.21
C PHE A 464 -7.13 -5.23 9.99
N ALA A 465 -8.40 -5.43 9.66
CA ALA A 465 -9.53 -4.94 10.45
C ALA A 465 -9.83 -5.81 11.68
N LYS A 466 -9.16 -6.97 11.84
CA LYS A 466 -9.41 -7.86 12.98
C LYS A 466 -8.81 -7.31 14.26
N VAL A 467 -9.61 -7.36 15.32
CA VAL A 467 -9.19 -7.06 16.69
C VAL A 467 -9.03 -8.32 17.54
N HIS A 468 -8.14 -8.24 18.51
CA HIS A 468 -7.86 -9.33 19.43
C HIS A 468 -9.10 -9.59 20.34
N PRO A 469 -9.57 -10.84 20.50
CA PRO A 469 -10.78 -11.13 21.27
C PRO A 469 -10.75 -10.63 22.72
N LYS A 470 -9.61 -10.82 23.41
CA LYS A 470 -9.36 -10.39 24.80
C LYS A 470 -9.00 -8.90 24.90
N TYR A 471 -7.85 -8.51 24.33
CA TYR A 471 -7.28 -7.16 24.46
C TYR A 471 -7.89 -6.06 23.59
N LYS A 472 -8.78 -6.42 22.64
CA LYS A 472 -9.42 -5.48 21.68
C LYS A 472 -8.44 -4.64 20.84
N SER A 473 -7.18 -5.05 20.74
CA SER A 473 -6.14 -4.39 19.95
C SER A 473 -6.12 -4.89 18.49
N PRO A 474 -5.78 -4.05 17.50
CA PRO A 474 -5.67 -4.45 16.08
C PRO A 474 -4.37 -5.24 15.82
N TYR A 475 -4.30 -6.46 16.35
CA TYR A 475 -3.06 -7.24 16.44
C TYR A 475 -2.38 -7.56 15.10
N ILE A 476 -3.14 -7.69 14.00
CA ILE A 476 -2.56 -7.93 12.67
C ILE A 476 -1.89 -6.65 12.14
N SER A 477 -2.53 -5.49 12.35
CA SER A 477 -1.94 -4.19 12.00
C SER A 477 -0.70 -3.90 12.83
N ILE A 478 -0.68 -4.28 14.12
CA ILE A 478 0.50 -4.19 14.99
C ILE A 478 1.65 -5.06 14.45
N ALA A 479 1.38 -6.31 14.05
CA ALA A 479 2.42 -7.17 13.48
C ALA A 479 3.02 -6.60 12.19
N PHE A 480 2.20 -6.01 11.32
CA PHE A 480 2.68 -5.34 10.11
C PHE A 480 3.48 -4.07 10.41
N GLN A 481 3.06 -3.31 11.42
CA GLN A 481 3.81 -2.17 11.93
C GLN A 481 5.22 -2.60 12.36
N VAL A 482 5.35 -3.67 13.16
CA VAL A 482 6.67 -4.20 13.58
C VAL A 482 7.56 -4.50 12.37
N ILE A 483 7.03 -5.22 11.37
CA ILE A 483 7.79 -5.56 10.16
C ILE A 483 8.23 -4.28 9.42
N THR A 484 7.33 -3.32 9.25
CA THR A 484 7.60 -2.05 8.55
C THR A 484 8.65 -1.22 9.30
N LEU A 485 8.57 -1.18 10.63
CA LEU A 485 9.52 -0.46 11.49
C LEU A 485 10.92 -1.06 11.40
N ILE A 486 11.06 -2.39 11.46
CA ILE A 486 12.36 -3.06 11.33
C ILE A 486 12.99 -2.70 9.98
N VAL A 487 12.21 -2.76 8.90
CA VAL A 487 12.68 -2.39 7.56
C VAL A 487 13.12 -0.92 7.51
N LEU A 488 12.34 0.00 8.08
CA LEU A 488 12.65 1.43 8.07
C LEU A 488 13.87 1.80 8.93
N VAL A 489 14.06 1.16 10.09
CA VAL A 489 15.26 1.36 10.92
C VAL A 489 16.52 0.91 10.18
N ILE A 490 16.44 -0.21 9.45
CA ILE A 490 17.54 -0.71 8.61
C ILE A 490 17.80 0.24 7.43
N ILE A 491 16.76 0.70 6.73
CA ILE A 491 16.89 1.65 5.60
C ILE A 491 17.47 2.98 6.06
N GLY A 492 17.01 3.49 7.21
CA GLY A 492 17.53 4.71 7.83
C GLY A 492 18.98 4.59 8.27
N SER A 493 19.57 3.39 8.22
CA SER A 493 20.96 3.10 8.58
C SER A 493 21.33 3.58 9.98
N GLY A 494 20.36 3.58 10.91
CA GLY A 494 20.55 4.09 12.27
C GLY A 494 20.72 5.62 12.36
N ASN A 495 20.47 6.38 11.29
CA ASN A 495 20.62 7.83 11.27
C ASN A 495 19.26 8.55 11.40
N TYR A 496 19.13 9.35 12.46
CA TYR A 496 17.96 10.20 12.73
C TYR A 496 17.69 11.21 11.60
N GLU A 497 18.73 11.92 11.14
CA GLU A 497 18.62 13.01 10.18
C GLU A 497 18.13 12.49 8.81
N THR A 498 18.61 11.31 8.39
CA THR A 498 18.13 10.66 7.15
C THR A 498 16.62 10.41 7.20
N LEU A 499 16.11 9.89 8.32
CA LEU A 499 14.67 9.64 8.46
C LEU A 499 13.87 10.94 8.55
N LEU A 500 14.41 11.98 9.20
CA LEU A 500 13.80 13.31 9.25
C LEU A 500 13.62 13.89 7.84
N HIS A 501 14.69 13.89 7.04
CA HIS A 501 14.65 14.42 5.67
C HIS A 501 13.71 13.61 4.75
N MET A 502 13.54 12.30 5.00
CA MET A 502 12.52 11.49 4.33
C MET A 502 11.09 11.82 4.79
N LEU A 503 10.90 12.11 6.08
CA LEU A 503 9.60 12.34 6.69
C LEU A 503 8.97 13.66 6.24
N VAL A 504 9.74 14.75 6.28
CA VAL A 504 9.21 16.12 6.09
C VAL A 504 8.44 16.29 4.78
N PRO A 505 8.96 15.90 3.60
CA PRO A 505 8.23 16.01 2.34
C PRO A 505 6.89 15.25 2.32
N ILE A 506 6.86 14.06 2.93
CA ILE A 506 5.66 13.21 2.96
C ILE A 506 4.59 13.86 3.84
N ILE A 507 4.96 14.35 5.03
CA ILE A 507 4.04 15.04 5.95
C ILE A 507 3.51 16.32 5.31
N LEU A 508 4.35 17.13 4.67
CA LEU A 508 3.91 18.35 3.98
C LEU A 508 2.87 18.05 2.89
N ALA A 509 3.04 16.94 2.14
CA ALA A 509 2.06 16.50 1.16
C ALA A 509 0.74 16.03 1.81
N ILE A 510 0.81 15.29 2.92
CA ILE A 510 -0.37 14.86 3.69
C ILE A 510 -1.13 16.07 4.23
N TYR A 511 -0.44 17.02 4.87
CA TYR A 511 -1.05 18.23 5.43
C TYR A 511 -1.63 19.12 4.34
N SER A 512 -0.97 19.23 3.20
CA SER A 512 -1.53 19.92 2.04
C SER A 512 -2.85 19.29 1.60
N ALA A 513 -2.92 17.95 1.54
CA ALA A 513 -4.15 17.25 1.21
C ALA A 513 -5.26 17.43 2.27
N VAL A 514 -4.92 17.51 3.55
CA VAL A 514 -5.88 17.81 4.63
C VAL A 514 -6.40 19.25 4.53
N LEU A 515 -5.52 20.23 4.31
CA LEU A 515 -5.87 21.63 4.13
C LEU A 515 -6.80 21.83 2.93
N LEU A 516 -6.46 21.24 1.78
CA LEU A 516 -7.30 21.27 0.58
C LEU A 516 -8.63 20.53 0.78
N ALA A 517 -8.69 19.52 1.65
CA ALA A 517 -9.93 18.83 1.97
C ALA A 517 -10.94 19.77 2.64
N VAL A 518 -10.49 20.70 3.49
CA VAL A 518 -11.36 21.75 4.06
C VAL A 518 -12.02 22.55 2.92
N VAL A 519 -11.21 23.08 2.01
CA VAL A 519 -11.69 23.90 0.88
C VAL A 519 -12.67 23.12 0.02
N ILE A 520 -12.32 21.90 -0.39
CA ILE A 520 -13.16 21.06 -1.25
C ILE A 520 -14.48 20.72 -0.56
N LEU A 521 -14.48 20.44 0.74
CA LEU A 521 -15.68 20.12 1.49
C LEU A 521 -16.59 21.33 1.70
N ARG A 522 -16.06 22.56 1.65
CA ARG A 522 -16.90 23.77 1.61
C ARG A 522 -17.75 23.82 0.35
N PHE A 523 -17.23 23.33 -0.79
CA PHE A 523 -17.96 23.28 -2.05
C PHE A 523 -18.81 22.01 -2.21
N LYS A 524 -18.28 20.83 -1.88
CA LYS A 524 -18.99 19.55 -2.04
C LYS A 524 -20.09 19.32 -1.00
N LYS A 525 -19.92 19.83 0.22
CA LYS A 525 -20.84 19.64 1.35
C LYS A 525 -21.06 20.95 2.11
N PRO A 526 -21.68 21.98 1.50
CA PRO A 526 -21.86 23.28 2.14
C PRO A 526 -22.73 23.18 3.41
N ASN A 527 -23.82 22.40 3.36
CA ASN A 527 -24.86 22.38 4.40
C ASN A 527 -24.60 21.40 5.56
N ILE A 528 -23.43 20.73 5.59
CA ILE A 528 -23.10 19.85 6.72
C ILE A 528 -22.86 20.68 7.99
N ASN A 529 -23.40 20.23 9.12
CA ASN A 529 -23.19 20.88 10.41
C ASN A 529 -21.71 20.80 10.80
N ARG A 530 -21.11 21.95 11.13
CA ARG A 530 -19.71 22.10 11.51
C ARG A 530 -19.65 22.66 12.93
N SER A 531 -19.43 21.77 13.91
CA SER A 531 -19.34 22.14 15.33
C SER A 531 -18.21 23.13 15.62
N TYR A 532 -17.14 23.08 14.82
CA TYR A 532 -16.05 24.03 14.78
C TYR A 532 -15.83 24.46 13.33
N LYS A 533 -15.54 25.75 13.10
CA LYS A 533 -15.25 26.31 11.79
C LYS A 533 -13.93 27.07 11.85
N VAL A 534 -12.98 26.72 10.99
CA VAL A 534 -11.70 27.43 10.87
C VAL A 534 -11.90 28.81 10.21
N PRO A 535 -11.27 29.88 10.73
CA PRO A 535 -11.26 31.18 10.07
C PRO A 535 -10.63 31.10 8.67
N PHE A 536 -11.12 31.91 7.74
CA PHE A 536 -10.64 31.95 6.35
C PHE A 536 -10.62 30.60 5.63
N GLY A 537 -11.43 29.60 6.04
CA GLY A 537 -11.32 28.21 5.58
C GLY A 537 -11.51 27.91 4.08
N LYS A 538 -11.72 28.92 3.22
CA LYS A 538 -11.63 28.78 1.75
C LYS A 538 -10.29 29.24 1.19
N VAL A 539 -9.70 30.28 1.77
CA VAL A 539 -8.55 31.01 1.22
C VAL A 539 -7.28 30.73 2.04
N GLY A 540 -7.39 30.74 3.37
CA GLY A 540 -6.28 30.45 4.27
C GLY A 540 -5.61 29.09 4.01
N PRO A 541 -6.36 27.97 3.80
CA PRO A 541 -5.71 26.69 3.53
C PRO A 541 -4.92 26.70 2.21
N ILE A 542 -5.34 27.48 1.22
CA ILE A 542 -4.63 27.61 -0.07
C ILE A 542 -3.30 28.33 0.14
N PHE A 543 -3.30 29.46 0.86
CA PHE A 543 -2.06 30.19 1.17
C PHE A 543 -1.09 29.33 1.99
N THR A 544 -1.59 28.58 2.98
CA THR A 544 -0.76 27.67 3.76
C THR A 544 -0.15 26.57 2.89
N VAL A 545 -0.91 25.99 1.95
CA VAL A 545 -0.40 25.00 0.99
C VAL A 545 0.69 25.61 0.09
N LEU A 546 0.46 26.80 -0.44
CA LEU A 546 1.45 27.50 -1.27
C LEU A 546 2.74 27.76 -0.49
N PHE A 547 2.63 28.16 0.77
CA PHE A 547 3.77 28.33 1.66
C PHE A 547 4.53 27.01 1.91
N MET A 548 3.83 25.91 2.18
CA MET A 548 4.46 24.59 2.32
C MET A 548 5.17 24.13 1.05
N LEU A 549 4.59 24.37 -0.13
CA LEU A 549 5.21 24.07 -1.41
C LEU A 549 6.47 24.93 -1.64
N PHE A 550 6.42 26.20 -1.23
CA PHE A 550 7.59 27.07 -1.25
C PHE A 550 8.69 26.55 -0.32
N LEU A 551 8.37 26.14 0.92
CA LEU A 551 9.35 25.55 1.83
C LEU A 551 9.96 24.24 1.26
N LEU A 552 9.14 23.39 0.64
CA LEU A 552 9.62 22.18 -0.01
C LEU A 552 10.56 22.48 -1.18
N PHE A 553 10.25 23.51 -1.97
CA PHE A 553 11.14 23.99 -3.03
C PHE A 553 12.47 24.47 -2.45
N MET A 554 12.45 25.22 -1.35
CA MET A 554 13.66 25.69 -0.67
C MET A 554 14.52 24.53 -0.17
N PHE A 555 13.92 23.52 0.44
CA PHE A 555 14.62 22.29 0.83
C PHE A 555 15.40 21.65 -0.33
N THR A 556 14.82 21.62 -1.54
CA THR A 556 15.51 21.06 -2.71
C THR A 556 16.74 21.82 -3.15
N LYS A 557 16.87 23.09 -2.73
CA LYS A 557 18.01 23.96 -3.07
C LYS A 557 19.11 23.90 -2.01
N GLU A 558 18.72 23.78 -0.76
CA GLU A 558 19.61 24.03 0.38
C GLU A 558 20.13 22.74 1.03
N THR A 559 19.39 21.63 0.89
CA THR A 559 19.79 20.35 1.48
C THR A 559 20.57 19.50 0.46
N HIS A 560 21.77 19.09 0.84
CA HIS A 560 22.59 18.19 0.05
C HIS A 560 21.86 16.85 -0.17
N HIS A 561 21.90 16.31 -1.39
CA HIS A 561 21.13 15.13 -1.81
C HIS A 561 19.59 15.23 -1.64
N ALA A 562 19.00 16.42 -1.46
CA ALA A 562 17.55 16.57 -1.30
C ALA A 562 16.74 15.86 -2.40
N TRP A 563 17.22 15.93 -3.65
CA TRP A 563 16.58 15.24 -4.79
C TRP A 563 16.60 13.72 -4.67
N GLU A 564 17.64 13.13 -4.09
CA GLU A 564 17.72 11.69 -3.87
C GLU A 564 16.74 11.26 -2.78
N ILE A 565 16.69 12.02 -1.68
CA ILE A 565 15.75 11.79 -0.57
C ILE A 565 14.30 11.94 -1.04
N LEU A 566 14.01 12.94 -1.86
CA LEU A 566 12.70 13.11 -2.47
C LEU A 566 12.34 11.98 -3.41
N LYS A 567 13.29 11.48 -4.23
CA LYS A 567 13.05 10.31 -5.08
C LYS A 567 12.69 9.08 -4.26
N ILE A 568 13.38 8.82 -3.16
CA ILE A 568 13.07 7.70 -2.24
C ILE A 568 11.68 7.89 -1.63
N SER A 569 11.38 9.09 -1.15
CA SER A 569 10.09 9.43 -0.56
C SER A 569 8.95 9.24 -1.56
N ILE A 570 9.10 9.75 -2.78
CA ILE A 570 8.13 9.59 -3.88
C ILE A 570 8.01 8.12 -4.26
N ALA A 571 9.10 7.35 -4.33
CA ALA A 571 9.06 5.93 -4.65
C ALA A 571 8.25 5.14 -3.61
N LEU A 572 8.43 5.42 -2.32
CA LEU A 572 7.64 4.81 -1.23
C LEU A 572 6.14 5.11 -1.35
N VAL A 573 5.80 6.35 -1.76
CA VAL A 573 4.40 6.74 -2.02
C VAL A 573 3.85 6.04 -3.27
N LEU A 574 4.59 6.04 -4.38
CA LEU A 574 4.18 5.44 -5.65
C LEU A 574 4.05 3.91 -5.55
N PHE A 575 4.80 3.25 -4.66
CA PHE A 575 4.64 1.83 -4.36
C PHE A 575 3.23 1.48 -3.86
N GLY A 576 2.52 2.44 -3.27
CA GLY A 576 1.12 2.28 -2.91
C GLY A 576 0.19 2.08 -4.12
N ILE A 577 0.51 2.64 -5.30
CA ILE A 577 -0.37 2.59 -6.48
C ILE A 577 -0.54 1.15 -6.99
N PRO A 578 0.53 0.36 -7.24
CA PRO A 578 0.39 -1.05 -7.56
C PRO A 578 -0.36 -1.83 -6.47
N ALA A 579 -0.10 -1.52 -5.20
CA ALA A 579 -0.80 -2.16 -4.08
C ALA A 579 -2.31 -1.87 -4.13
N TYR A 580 -2.72 -0.64 -4.43
CA TYR A 580 -4.13 -0.27 -4.62
C TYR A 580 -4.79 -1.09 -5.72
N PHE A 581 -4.20 -1.13 -6.91
CA PHE A 581 -4.78 -1.88 -8.04
C PHE A 581 -4.79 -3.39 -7.77
N PHE A 582 -3.76 -3.90 -7.09
CA PHE A 582 -3.74 -5.28 -6.62
C PHE A 582 -4.89 -5.55 -5.64
N ILE A 583 -5.13 -4.66 -4.68
CA ILE A 583 -6.22 -4.76 -3.70
C ILE A 583 -7.59 -4.65 -4.37
N GLU A 584 -7.77 -3.71 -5.30
CA GLU A 584 -9.01 -3.54 -6.07
C GLU A 584 -9.36 -4.79 -6.89
N LEU A 585 -8.34 -5.47 -7.45
CA LEU A 585 -8.51 -6.75 -8.13
C LEU A 585 -9.15 -7.83 -7.21
N PHE A 586 -8.96 -7.75 -5.89
CA PHE A 586 -9.57 -8.69 -4.95
C PHE A 586 -11.01 -8.33 -4.59
N TYR A 587 -11.36 -7.04 -4.49
CA TYR A 587 -12.62 -6.61 -3.88
C TYR A 587 -13.68 -6.14 -4.87
N GLU A 588 -13.33 -5.56 -6.01
CA GLU A 588 -14.33 -5.00 -6.93
C GLU A 588 -14.84 -6.01 -7.96
N VAL A 589 -16.17 -6.04 -8.09
CA VAL A 589 -16.92 -7.05 -8.86
C VAL A 589 -16.58 -6.97 -10.35
N GLU A 590 -16.33 -5.77 -10.86
CA GLU A 590 -15.98 -5.54 -12.27
C GLU A 590 -14.62 -6.15 -12.63
N TYR A 591 -13.67 -6.18 -11.68
CA TYR A 591 -12.33 -6.75 -11.84
C TYR A 591 -12.25 -8.26 -11.54
N ILE A 592 -13.32 -8.88 -11.02
CA ILE A 592 -13.36 -10.35 -10.82
C ILE A 592 -13.11 -11.10 -12.13
N THR A 593 -13.59 -10.58 -13.26
CA THR A 593 -13.41 -11.21 -14.57
C THR A 593 -11.93 -11.20 -15.02
N LEU A 594 -11.23 -10.09 -14.80
CA LEU A 594 -9.79 -9.95 -15.05
C LEU A 594 -8.96 -10.81 -14.09
N ARG A 595 -9.35 -10.86 -12.81
CA ARG A 595 -8.77 -11.76 -11.81
C ARG A 595 -8.90 -13.21 -12.23
N LYS A 596 -10.07 -13.62 -12.72
CA LYS A 596 -10.33 -14.99 -13.19
C LYS A 596 -9.39 -15.34 -14.34
N SER A 597 -9.22 -14.47 -15.33
CA SER A 597 -8.32 -14.73 -16.46
C SER A 597 -6.84 -14.75 -16.05
N PHE A 598 -6.40 -13.86 -15.16
CA PHE A 598 -5.04 -13.85 -14.63
C PHE A 598 -4.73 -15.08 -13.76
N LEU A 599 -5.59 -15.39 -12.78
CA LEU A 599 -5.43 -16.56 -11.92
C LEU A 599 -5.55 -17.87 -12.70
N ALA A 600 -6.37 -17.92 -13.76
CA ALA A 600 -6.43 -19.05 -14.68
C ALA A 600 -5.08 -19.27 -15.37
N LYS A 601 -4.49 -18.22 -15.97
CA LYS A 601 -3.17 -18.28 -16.60
C LYS A 601 -2.11 -18.75 -15.60
N MET A 602 -2.05 -18.13 -14.42
CA MET A 602 -1.11 -18.52 -13.36
C MET A 602 -1.29 -19.98 -12.93
N ARG A 603 -2.53 -20.44 -12.67
CA ARG A 603 -2.78 -21.84 -12.27
C ARG A 603 -2.41 -22.86 -13.34
N HIS A 604 -2.49 -22.49 -14.62
CA HIS A 604 -2.02 -23.36 -15.69
C HIS A 604 -0.49 -23.47 -15.66
N TYR A 605 0.23 -22.35 -15.63
CA TYR A 605 1.69 -22.39 -15.58
C TYR A 605 2.15 -23.16 -14.35
N PHE A 606 1.54 -22.93 -13.19
CA PHE A 606 1.87 -23.63 -11.95
C PHE A 606 1.14 -24.97 -11.75
N HIS A 607 0.55 -25.59 -12.78
CA HIS A 607 -0.14 -26.87 -12.62
C HIS A 607 0.83 -28.01 -12.24
N PHE A 608 2.13 -27.83 -12.51
CA PHE A 608 3.19 -28.75 -12.14
C PHE A 608 3.49 -28.72 -10.64
N LEU A 609 3.04 -27.69 -9.91
CA LEU A 609 3.22 -27.64 -8.47
C LEU A 609 2.50 -28.83 -7.83
N PRO A 610 3.22 -29.66 -7.02
CA PRO A 610 2.66 -30.87 -6.39
C PRO A 610 1.39 -30.62 -5.58
N LYS A 611 1.16 -29.38 -5.15
CA LYS A 611 0.05 -28.96 -4.29
C LYS A 611 -1.27 -28.68 -5.03
N VAL A 612 -1.29 -28.50 -6.36
CA VAL A 612 -2.53 -28.19 -7.12
C VAL A 612 -3.26 -29.47 -7.55
N LEU A 613 -2.52 -30.52 -7.90
CA LEU A 613 -3.02 -31.82 -8.37
C LEU A 613 -3.90 -32.62 -7.39
N PRO A 614 -3.70 -32.60 -6.04
CA PRO A 614 -4.47 -33.42 -5.12
C PRO A 614 -5.98 -33.13 -5.13
N ALA A 615 -6.36 -31.85 -5.19
CA ALA A 615 -7.77 -31.44 -5.22
C ALA A 615 -8.48 -31.94 -6.49
N TYR A 616 -7.85 -31.77 -7.65
CA TYR A 616 -8.40 -32.26 -8.92
C TYR A 616 -8.45 -33.80 -8.98
N ARG A 617 -7.45 -34.49 -8.43
CA ARG A 617 -7.48 -35.97 -8.27
C ARG A 617 -8.65 -36.40 -7.39
N GLN A 618 -8.94 -35.65 -6.33
CA GLN A 618 -10.06 -35.93 -5.43
C GLN A 618 -11.42 -35.70 -6.08
N ILE A 619 -11.58 -34.65 -6.90
CA ILE A 619 -12.79 -34.46 -7.72
C ILE A 619 -13.02 -35.69 -8.60
N LEU A 620 -11.98 -36.16 -9.31
CA LEU A 620 -12.09 -37.35 -10.17
C LEU A 620 -12.41 -38.63 -9.39
N LYS A 621 -11.93 -38.78 -8.16
CA LYS A 621 -12.31 -39.91 -7.29
C LYS A 621 -13.79 -39.85 -6.89
N ILE A 622 -14.33 -38.66 -6.67
CA ILE A 622 -15.73 -38.44 -6.31
C ILE A 622 -16.65 -38.65 -7.52
N THR A 623 -16.26 -38.15 -8.69
CA THR A 623 -17.13 -38.10 -9.88
C THR A 623 -16.98 -39.31 -10.81
N GLY A 624 -15.88 -40.08 -10.74
CA GLY A 624 -15.63 -41.25 -11.59
C GLY A 624 -16.42 -42.50 -11.19
N PRO A 625 -16.34 -43.62 -11.96
CA PRO A 625 -15.78 -43.79 -13.31
C PRO A 625 -16.72 -43.27 -14.41
N TYR A 626 -16.15 -42.95 -15.58
CA TYR A 626 -16.90 -42.45 -16.74
C TYR A 626 -17.06 -43.58 -17.77
N ASN A 627 -18.27 -43.74 -18.29
CA ASN A 627 -18.62 -44.71 -19.32
C ASN A 627 -18.97 -44.01 -20.64
N LYS A 628 -19.05 -44.77 -21.74
CA LYS A 628 -19.38 -44.27 -23.09
C LYS A 628 -20.64 -43.42 -23.19
N ASN A 629 -21.58 -43.55 -22.25
CA ASN A 629 -22.84 -42.80 -22.21
C ASN A 629 -22.77 -41.54 -21.31
N THR A 630 -21.67 -41.33 -20.61
CA THR A 630 -21.54 -40.21 -19.66
C THR A 630 -21.48 -38.87 -20.40
N VAL A 631 -22.37 -37.96 -20.01
CA VAL A 631 -22.29 -36.54 -20.35
C VAL A 631 -21.74 -35.76 -19.16
N ILE A 632 -20.61 -35.08 -19.36
CA ILE A 632 -19.92 -34.31 -18.32
C ILE A 632 -20.20 -32.83 -18.54
N VAL A 633 -20.61 -32.13 -17.49
CA VAL A 633 -20.72 -30.67 -17.47
C VAL A 633 -19.70 -30.11 -16.49
N ASP A 634 -18.79 -29.30 -17.00
CA ASP A 634 -17.80 -28.57 -16.21
C ASP A 634 -18.13 -27.07 -16.25
N SER A 635 -18.67 -26.57 -15.13
CA SER A 635 -19.04 -25.16 -14.95
C SER A 635 -17.86 -24.37 -14.39
N ASN A 636 -17.47 -23.31 -15.13
CA ASN A 636 -16.47 -22.32 -14.75
C ASN A 636 -15.09 -22.92 -14.52
N SER A 637 -14.65 -23.80 -15.44
CA SER A 637 -13.34 -24.47 -15.42
C SER A 637 -12.22 -23.54 -15.89
N PRO A 638 -11.53 -22.82 -14.99
CA PRO A 638 -10.68 -21.69 -15.37
C PRO A 638 -9.52 -22.11 -16.27
N THR A 639 -9.10 -23.37 -16.22
CA THR A 639 -7.85 -23.86 -16.81
C THR A 639 -8.00 -25.13 -17.64
N GLY A 640 -9.18 -25.76 -17.65
CA GLY A 640 -9.41 -27.06 -18.32
C GLY A 640 -8.56 -28.20 -17.76
N ILE A 641 -7.98 -28.06 -16.56
CA ILE A 641 -7.10 -29.07 -15.94
C ILE A 641 -7.85 -30.38 -15.72
N ILE A 642 -9.12 -30.34 -15.27
CA ILE A 642 -9.93 -31.56 -15.14
C ILE A 642 -10.10 -32.22 -16.49
N SER A 643 -10.48 -31.46 -17.52
CA SER A 643 -10.61 -31.97 -18.88
C SER A 643 -9.31 -32.65 -19.33
N HIS A 644 -8.16 -32.00 -19.10
CA HIS A 644 -6.85 -32.56 -19.39
C HIS A 644 -6.58 -33.87 -18.63
N MET A 645 -6.93 -33.95 -17.34
CA MET A 645 -6.72 -35.15 -16.52
C MET A 645 -7.66 -36.32 -16.91
N ILE A 646 -8.93 -36.03 -17.21
CA ILE A 646 -9.89 -37.02 -17.73
C ILE A 646 -9.37 -37.59 -19.04
N HIS A 647 -8.90 -36.71 -19.93
CA HIS A 647 -8.32 -37.10 -21.21
C HIS A 647 -7.05 -37.93 -21.07
N ARG A 648 -6.12 -37.52 -20.19
CA ARG A 648 -4.85 -38.24 -19.95
C ARG A 648 -5.08 -39.66 -19.45
N LYS A 649 -6.13 -39.90 -18.67
CA LYS A 649 -6.53 -41.23 -18.19
C LYS A 649 -7.30 -42.07 -19.22
N LYS A 650 -7.49 -41.58 -20.45
CA LYS A 650 -8.20 -42.25 -21.55
C LYS A 650 -9.62 -42.74 -21.18
N HIS A 651 -10.32 -42.05 -20.27
CA HIS A 651 -11.70 -42.39 -19.98
C HIS A 651 -12.59 -42.20 -21.22
N ASP A 652 -13.48 -43.16 -21.48
CA ASP A 652 -14.42 -43.06 -22.59
C ASP A 652 -15.73 -42.44 -22.12
N TYR A 653 -16.21 -41.45 -22.86
CA TYR A 653 -17.41 -40.70 -22.54
C TYR A 653 -18.08 -40.17 -23.81
N LYS A 654 -19.37 -39.82 -23.70
CA LYS A 654 -20.19 -39.39 -24.84
C LYS A 654 -19.87 -37.96 -25.24
N LYS A 655 -19.97 -37.04 -24.28
CA LYS A 655 -19.84 -35.60 -24.52
C LYS A 655 -19.37 -34.86 -23.27
N HIS A 656 -18.56 -33.82 -23.45
CA HIS A 656 -18.07 -32.96 -22.38
C HIS A 656 -18.37 -31.50 -22.71
N HIS A 657 -19.20 -30.87 -21.90
CA HIS A 657 -19.56 -29.46 -22.01
C HIS A 657 -18.73 -28.64 -21.02
N ILE A 658 -17.99 -27.65 -21.51
CA ILE A 658 -17.20 -26.74 -20.68
C ILE A 658 -17.81 -25.34 -20.81
N PHE A 659 -18.19 -24.75 -19.67
CA PHE A 659 -18.68 -23.38 -19.60
C PHE A 659 -17.57 -22.45 -19.13
N CYS A 660 -17.21 -21.50 -19.99
CA CYS A 660 -16.20 -20.49 -19.72
C CYS A 660 -16.81 -19.11 -19.49
N SER A 661 -16.15 -18.33 -18.64
CA SER A 661 -16.60 -17.03 -18.18
C SER A 661 -16.13 -15.89 -19.10
N SER A 662 -15.06 -16.11 -19.87
CA SER A 662 -14.44 -15.09 -20.74
C SER A 662 -14.08 -15.63 -22.13
N ASN A 663 -13.92 -14.72 -23.10
CA ASN A 663 -13.48 -15.07 -24.46
C ASN A 663 -12.04 -15.61 -24.47
N GLU A 664 -11.17 -15.06 -23.63
CA GLU A 664 -9.76 -15.48 -23.52
C GLU A 664 -9.66 -16.94 -23.07
N GLU A 665 -10.43 -17.31 -22.03
CA GLU A 665 -10.54 -18.68 -21.53
C GLU A 665 -11.05 -19.63 -22.62
N ARG A 666 -12.04 -19.20 -23.41
CA ARG A 666 -12.56 -19.97 -24.55
C ARG A 666 -11.51 -20.27 -25.60
N ILE A 667 -10.77 -19.24 -26.04
CA ILE A 667 -9.71 -19.36 -27.06
C ILE A 667 -8.62 -20.31 -26.55
N TYR A 668 -8.25 -20.14 -25.30
CA TYR A 668 -7.22 -20.92 -24.64
C TYR A 668 -7.58 -22.41 -24.50
N LEU A 669 -8.80 -22.72 -24.04
CA LEU A 669 -9.29 -24.10 -23.92
C LEU A 669 -9.37 -24.79 -25.29
N ARG A 670 -9.80 -24.08 -26.34
CA ARG A 670 -9.80 -24.60 -27.72
C ARG A 670 -8.40 -24.99 -28.17
N TYR A 671 -7.39 -24.18 -27.86
CA TYR A 671 -6.00 -24.49 -28.18
C TYR A 671 -5.52 -25.79 -27.52
N ILE A 672 -5.78 -25.97 -26.21
CA ILE A 672 -5.41 -27.20 -25.48
C ILE A 672 -6.11 -28.43 -26.06
N ILE A 673 -7.41 -28.36 -26.28
CA ILE A 673 -8.21 -29.50 -26.77
C ILE A 673 -7.79 -29.88 -28.19
N LYS A 674 -7.46 -28.89 -29.04
CA LYS A 674 -6.94 -29.14 -30.40
C LYS A 674 -5.61 -29.90 -30.33
N LYS A 675 -4.70 -29.52 -29.41
CA LYS A 675 -3.42 -30.22 -29.18
C LYS A 675 -3.61 -31.68 -28.74
N GLN A 676 -4.74 -32.01 -28.10
CA GLN A 676 -5.08 -33.36 -27.64
C GLN A 676 -5.79 -34.24 -28.69
N LYS A 677 -6.00 -33.76 -29.93
CA LYS A 677 -6.65 -34.49 -31.04
C LYS A 677 -8.04 -35.07 -30.73
N ARG A 678 -8.83 -34.47 -29.82
CA ARG A 678 -10.19 -34.94 -29.46
C ARG A 678 -11.26 -33.83 -29.42
N SER A 679 -11.17 -32.85 -30.31
CA SER A 679 -12.10 -31.72 -30.42
C SER A 679 -13.57 -32.10 -30.65
N HIS A 680 -13.85 -33.27 -31.22
CA HIS A 680 -15.22 -33.70 -31.55
C HIS A 680 -16.07 -34.11 -30.33
N LYS A 681 -15.46 -34.39 -29.17
CA LYS A 681 -16.18 -34.79 -27.93
C LYS A 681 -16.39 -33.65 -26.94
N VAL A 682 -15.87 -32.45 -27.22
CA VAL A 682 -15.84 -31.33 -26.27
C VAL A 682 -16.44 -30.08 -26.87
N ASP A 683 -17.53 -29.61 -26.25
CA ASP A 683 -18.20 -28.35 -26.63
C ASP A 683 -17.86 -27.26 -25.61
N ILE A 684 -17.33 -26.14 -26.07
CA ILE A 684 -17.03 -24.97 -25.22
C ILE A 684 -18.04 -23.86 -25.45
N HIS A 685 -18.79 -23.56 -24.39
CA HIS A 685 -19.84 -22.56 -24.34
C HIS A 685 -19.36 -21.32 -23.57
N LYS A 686 -19.66 -20.11 -24.08
CA LYS A 686 -19.37 -18.84 -23.40
C LYS A 686 -20.61 -18.36 -22.68
N ILE A 687 -20.65 -18.41 -21.35
CA ILE A 687 -21.85 -18.00 -20.60
C ILE A 687 -21.47 -17.37 -19.25
N ARG A 688 -22.33 -16.49 -18.73
CA ARG A 688 -22.19 -15.94 -17.37
C ARG A 688 -22.28 -17.08 -16.33
N PRO A 689 -21.48 -17.03 -15.25
CA PRO A 689 -21.64 -17.93 -14.11
C PRO A 689 -23.10 -17.91 -13.64
N GLY A 690 -23.70 -19.08 -13.40
CA GLY A 690 -25.09 -19.14 -12.94
C GLY A 690 -26.16 -19.38 -14.02
N ASN A 691 -25.84 -19.16 -15.30
CA ASN A 691 -26.77 -19.35 -16.40
C ASN A 691 -26.37 -20.58 -17.23
N ILE A 692 -26.95 -21.74 -16.90
CA ILE A 692 -26.78 -22.96 -17.69
C ILE A 692 -27.95 -23.02 -18.69
N PRO A 693 -27.70 -23.12 -20.02
CA PRO A 693 -28.75 -23.23 -21.02
C PRO A 693 -29.61 -24.48 -20.80
N ARG A 694 -30.93 -24.33 -20.99
CA ARG A 694 -31.87 -25.48 -20.98
C ARG A 694 -31.56 -26.52 -22.06
N SER A 695 -30.78 -26.17 -23.09
CA SER A 695 -30.34 -27.09 -24.15
C SER A 695 -29.36 -28.16 -23.66
N VAL A 696 -28.78 -28.00 -22.48
CA VAL A 696 -27.93 -29.00 -21.83
C VAL A 696 -28.83 -29.89 -20.97
N THR A 697 -29.45 -30.89 -21.57
CA THR A 697 -30.26 -31.90 -20.86
C THR A 697 -29.45 -33.19 -20.66
N LYS A 698 -29.70 -33.91 -19.56
CA LYS A 698 -29.15 -35.27 -19.28
C LYS A 698 -27.65 -35.32 -18.90
N ALA A 699 -27.14 -34.36 -18.12
CA ALA A 699 -25.78 -34.44 -17.60
C ALA A 699 -25.66 -35.50 -16.49
N ASN A 700 -24.91 -36.57 -16.72
CA ASN A 700 -24.69 -37.62 -15.71
C ASN A 700 -23.67 -37.22 -14.64
N VAL A 701 -22.78 -36.28 -14.98
CA VAL A 701 -21.75 -35.76 -14.07
C VAL A 701 -21.72 -34.24 -14.17
N PHE A 702 -21.85 -33.58 -13.02
CA PHE A 702 -21.75 -32.13 -12.90
C PHE A 702 -20.60 -31.72 -11.99
N ILE A 703 -19.72 -30.87 -12.50
CA ILE A 703 -18.59 -30.31 -11.76
C ILE A 703 -18.73 -28.79 -11.79
N SER A 704 -18.63 -28.14 -10.63
CA SER A 704 -18.62 -26.68 -10.54
C SER A 704 -17.41 -26.20 -9.76
N HIS A 705 -16.65 -25.30 -10.38
CA HIS A 705 -15.40 -24.74 -9.84
C HIS A 705 -15.59 -23.31 -9.34
N ASN A 706 -15.44 -23.12 -8.02
CA ASN A 706 -15.40 -21.81 -7.36
C ASN A 706 -16.60 -20.89 -7.67
N ASP A 707 -17.71 -21.41 -8.22
CA ASP A 707 -18.88 -20.60 -8.55
C ASP A 707 -19.68 -20.21 -7.31
N LEU A 708 -19.91 -21.17 -6.39
CA LEU A 708 -20.76 -20.96 -5.22
C LEU A 708 -20.31 -19.78 -4.34
N GLY A 709 -19.00 -19.45 -4.34
CA GLY A 709 -18.42 -18.32 -3.59
C GLY A 709 -18.83 -16.93 -4.05
N HIS A 710 -19.33 -16.79 -5.28
CA HIS A 710 -19.55 -15.50 -5.93
C HIS A 710 -20.96 -15.35 -6.52
N VAL A 711 -21.85 -16.31 -6.26
CA VAL A 711 -23.24 -16.23 -6.70
C VAL A 711 -24.05 -15.41 -5.68
N GLU A 712 -24.64 -14.30 -6.15
CA GLU A 712 -25.45 -13.40 -5.31
C GLU A 712 -26.69 -14.09 -4.72
N ASP A 713 -27.39 -14.91 -5.53
CA ASP A 713 -28.53 -15.71 -5.11
C ASP A 713 -28.22 -17.21 -5.27
N LEU A 714 -27.59 -17.76 -4.23
CA LEU A 714 -27.17 -19.16 -4.19
C LEU A 714 -28.38 -20.11 -4.31
N ALA A 715 -29.53 -19.74 -3.74
CA ALA A 715 -30.72 -20.58 -3.74
C ALA A 715 -31.31 -20.72 -5.14
N SER A 716 -31.46 -19.61 -5.86
CA SER A 716 -31.92 -19.61 -7.26
C SER A 716 -30.98 -20.40 -8.18
N TYR A 717 -29.66 -20.28 -7.96
CA TYR A 717 -28.68 -21.05 -8.72
C TYR A 717 -28.79 -22.56 -8.47
N LEU A 718 -28.88 -22.99 -7.22
CA LEU A 718 -29.03 -24.41 -6.86
C LEU A 718 -30.33 -24.99 -7.42
N ASN A 719 -31.44 -24.24 -7.38
CA ASN A 719 -32.73 -24.62 -7.99
C ASN A 719 -32.62 -24.85 -9.50
N LYS A 720 -31.81 -24.06 -10.21
CA LYS A 720 -31.60 -24.25 -11.65
C LYS A 720 -30.78 -25.50 -11.94
N ILE A 721 -29.77 -25.81 -11.12
CA ILE A 721 -28.95 -27.01 -11.28
C ILE A 721 -29.78 -28.27 -11.04
N GLU A 722 -30.58 -28.29 -9.97
CA GLU A 722 -31.45 -29.41 -9.62
C GLU A 722 -32.30 -29.83 -10.82
N LYS A 723 -32.96 -28.86 -11.48
CA LYS A 723 -33.82 -29.11 -12.65
C LYS A 723 -33.11 -29.69 -13.88
N ILE A 724 -31.79 -29.58 -13.96
CA ILE A 724 -30.98 -30.04 -15.11
C ILE A 724 -30.40 -31.44 -14.86
N LEU A 725 -30.28 -31.87 -13.61
CA LEU A 725 -29.67 -33.12 -13.25
C LEU A 725 -30.69 -34.28 -13.24
N PRO A 726 -30.46 -35.37 -14.01
CA PRO A 726 -31.28 -36.57 -13.92
C PRO A 726 -31.14 -37.25 -12.54
N THR A 727 -32.11 -38.09 -12.19
CA THR A 727 -32.25 -38.80 -10.89
C THR A 727 -31.06 -39.66 -10.46
N ASN A 728 -30.11 -39.96 -11.35
CA ASN A 728 -28.89 -40.72 -11.04
C ASN A 728 -27.59 -39.92 -11.28
N ALA A 729 -27.68 -38.60 -11.46
CA ALA A 729 -26.51 -37.77 -11.70
C ALA A 729 -25.60 -37.66 -10.48
N LYS A 730 -24.28 -37.69 -10.70
CA LYS A 730 -23.28 -37.34 -9.70
C LYS A 730 -22.94 -35.86 -9.82
N TYR A 731 -22.80 -35.17 -8.69
CA TYR A 731 -22.36 -33.78 -8.67
C TYR A 731 -21.22 -33.56 -7.67
N CYS A 732 -20.32 -32.64 -8.02
CA CYS A 732 -19.26 -32.18 -7.14
C CYS A 732 -19.05 -30.67 -7.32
N PHE A 733 -19.28 -29.92 -6.25
CA PHE A 733 -18.93 -28.52 -6.14
C PHE A 733 -17.60 -28.42 -5.40
N TYR A 734 -16.60 -27.86 -6.07
CA TYR A 734 -15.29 -27.61 -5.51
C TYR A 734 -15.10 -26.11 -5.27
N ILE A 735 -14.75 -25.76 -4.02
CA ILE A 735 -14.54 -24.39 -3.58
C ILE A 735 -13.14 -24.29 -2.95
N THR A 736 -12.27 -23.50 -3.57
CA THR A 736 -11.02 -23.03 -2.96
C THR A 736 -11.36 -21.88 -2.01
N HIS A 737 -11.16 -22.12 -0.72
CA HIS A 737 -11.35 -21.17 0.36
C HIS A 737 -9.99 -20.68 0.87
N HIS A 738 -9.89 -19.42 1.29
CA HIS A 738 -8.67 -18.83 1.88
C HIS A 738 -7.37 -19.02 1.08
N PHE A 739 -7.36 -18.84 -0.24
CA PHE A 739 -6.07 -18.81 -0.94
C PHE A 739 -5.23 -17.62 -0.40
N LEU A 740 -4.10 -17.94 0.24
CA LEU A 740 -3.26 -17.04 1.04
C LEU A 740 -3.97 -16.35 2.21
N ASN A 741 -5.14 -16.85 2.63
CA ASN A 741 -6.08 -16.13 3.49
C ASN A 741 -6.60 -14.80 2.92
N VAL A 742 -6.19 -14.33 1.74
CA VAL A 742 -6.39 -12.97 1.22
C VAL A 742 -7.80 -12.73 0.64
N ALA A 743 -8.39 -13.71 -0.05
CA ALA A 743 -9.68 -13.52 -0.72
C ALA A 743 -10.87 -13.72 0.25
N PRO A 744 -11.79 -12.74 0.39
CA PRO A 744 -13.00 -12.91 1.18
C PRO A 744 -13.97 -13.86 0.46
N ASN A 745 -14.50 -14.84 1.18
CA ASN A 745 -15.60 -15.70 0.71
C ASN A 745 -16.79 -15.55 1.66
N SER A 746 -18.00 -15.90 1.20
CA SER A 746 -19.21 -15.78 2.00
C SER A 746 -19.19 -16.71 3.22
N ASN A 747 -19.51 -16.20 4.42
CA ASN A 747 -19.64 -16.99 5.66
C ASN A 747 -20.63 -18.17 5.54
N VAL A 748 -21.54 -18.11 4.57
CA VAL A 748 -22.51 -19.17 4.26
C VAL A 748 -21.84 -20.48 3.84
N ILE A 749 -20.66 -20.41 3.20
CA ILE A 749 -19.94 -21.57 2.68
C ILE A 749 -19.12 -22.27 3.76
N GLU A 750 -18.61 -21.50 4.74
CA GLU A 750 -17.87 -22.09 5.87
C GLU A 750 -18.77 -22.85 6.83
N ASP A 751 -20.04 -22.43 6.93
CA ASP A 751 -21.02 -23.03 7.82
C ASP A 751 -21.71 -24.23 7.16
N LYS A 752 -21.22 -25.43 7.49
CA LYS A 752 -21.76 -26.72 7.02
C LYS A 752 -23.29 -26.78 7.17
N THR A 753 -23.85 -26.29 8.28
CA THR A 753 -25.29 -26.40 8.54
C THR A 753 -26.09 -25.50 7.60
N LYS A 754 -25.63 -24.27 7.39
CA LYS A 754 -26.28 -23.32 6.47
C LYS A 754 -26.22 -23.80 5.03
N ILE A 755 -25.07 -24.25 4.54
CA ILE A 755 -24.97 -24.69 3.15
C ILE A 755 -25.81 -25.95 2.90
N LEU A 756 -25.81 -26.91 3.82
CA LEU A 756 -26.66 -28.10 3.70
C LEU A 756 -28.15 -27.76 3.71
N SER A 757 -28.56 -26.75 4.50
CA SER A 757 -29.95 -26.27 4.51
C SER A 757 -30.38 -25.68 3.16
N LEU A 758 -29.46 -25.01 2.45
CA LEU A 758 -29.73 -24.43 1.13
C LEU A 758 -29.90 -25.51 0.07
N PHE A 759 -29.09 -26.57 0.10
CA PHE A 759 -29.27 -27.72 -0.79
C PHE A 759 -30.60 -28.44 -0.55
N LYS A 760 -31.00 -28.61 0.72
CA LYS A 760 -32.31 -29.19 1.06
C LYS A 760 -33.46 -28.33 0.53
N LYS A 761 -33.39 -27.01 0.72
CA LYS A 761 -34.40 -26.06 0.19
C LYS A 761 -34.46 -26.04 -1.33
N ALA A 762 -33.35 -26.35 -2.00
CA ALA A 762 -33.26 -26.34 -3.44
C ALA A 762 -33.79 -27.61 -4.15
N GLY A 763 -34.28 -28.60 -3.38
CA GLY A 763 -34.90 -29.82 -3.94
C GLY A 763 -34.00 -31.06 -3.99
N PHE A 764 -32.76 -31.00 -3.51
CA PHE A 764 -31.88 -32.17 -3.46
C PHE A 764 -32.38 -33.19 -2.42
N LYS A 765 -32.82 -34.37 -2.88
CA LYS A 765 -33.46 -35.41 -2.04
C LYS A 765 -32.55 -36.00 -0.98
N LYS A 766 -31.27 -36.23 -1.30
CA LYS A 766 -30.24 -36.65 -0.35
C LYS A 766 -29.33 -35.49 0.00
N LEU A 767 -29.08 -35.29 1.30
CA LEU A 767 -28.14 -34.28 1.77
C LEU A 767 -26.74 -34.59 1.22
N PRO A 768 -26.03 -33.60 0.65
CA PRO A 768 -24.70 -33.83 0.10
C PRO A 768 -23.67 -34.07 1.22
N SER A 769 -22.66 -34.87 0.88
CA SER A 769 -21.46 -35.00 1.68
C SER A 769 -20.65 -33.71 1.63
N TYR A 770 -20.09 -33.32 2.79
CA TYR A 770 -19.28 -32.12 2.96
C TYR A 770 -17.89 -32.50 3.48
N LYS A 771 -16.84 -32.22 2.71
CA LYS A 771 -15.45 -32.53 3.06
C LYS A 771 -14.57 -31.30 2.95
N VAL A 772 -13.72 -31.07 3.96
CA VAL A 772 -12.75 -29.98 3.99
C VAL A 772 -11.34 -30.55 4.03
N SER A 773 -10.48 -30.10 3.12
CA SER A 773 -9.06 -30.41 3.10
C SER A 773 -8.27 -29.13 3.41
N LYS A 774 -7.53 -29.13 4.53
CA LYS A 774 -6.71 -27.98 4.95
C LYS A 774 -5.30 -28.10 4.37
N TYR A 775 -4.80 -27.01 3.81
CA TYR A 775 -3.42 -26.81 3.37
C TYR A 775 -2.85 -25.55 4.05
N PRO A 776 -1.52 -25.36 4.11
CA PRO A 776 -0.91 -24.24 4.85
C PRO A 776 -1.43 -22.85 4.44
N PHE A 777 -1.78 -22.66 3.17
CA PHE A 777 -2.22 -21.38 2.61
C PHE A 777 -3.58 -21.45 1.89
N ARG A 778 -4.37 -22.52 2.07
CA ARG A 778 -5.73 -22.64 1.50
C ARG A 778 -6.54 -23.73 2.19
N LYS A 779 -7.86 -23.62 2.17
CA LYS A 779 -8.79 -24.71 2.52
C LYS A 779 -9.58 -25.09 1.27
N ASP A 780 -9.60 -26.36 0.92
CA ASP A 780 -10.38 -26.87 -0.21
C ASP A 780 -11.66 -27.52 0.34
N ILE A 781 -12.83 -27.01 -0.06
CA ILE A 781 -14.15 -27.50 0.35
C ILE A 781 -14.77 -28.25 -0.83
N PHE A 782 -15.26 -29.45 -0.56
CA PHE A 782 -15.94 -30.31 -1.53
C PHE A 782 -17.36 -30.60 -1.03
N ILE A 783 -18.36 -30.27 -1.84
CA ILE A 783 -19.77 -30.58 -1.60
C ILE A 783 -20.22 -31.51 -2.73
N TYR A 784 -20.61 -32.73 -2.41
CA TYR A 784 -20.85 -33.74 -3.44
C TYR A 784 -21.91 -34.76 -3.05
N GLY A 785 -22.56 -35.34 -4.05
CA GLY A 785 -23.62 -36.32 -3.84
C GLY A 785 -24.11 -36.94 -5.13
N LYS A 786 -25.21 -37.68 -5.01
CA LYS A 786 -26.03 -38.16 -6.13
C LYS A 786 -27.44 -37.57 -5.96
N MET A 787 -28.09 -37.25 -7.07
CA MET A 787 -29.49 -36.77 -7.07
C MET A 787 -30.46 -37.75 -6.45
#